data_AF-A0A4Q0T9F4-F1
#
_entry.id   AF-A0A4Q0T9F4-F1
#
_cell.length_a   1.000
_cell.length_b   1.000
_cell.length_c   1.000
_cell.angle_alpha   90.00
_cell.angle_beta   90.00
_cell.angle_gamma   90.00
#
_symmetry.space_group_name_H-M   'P 1'
#
loop_
_entity.id
_entity.type
_entity.pdbx_description
1 polymer ?
#
loop_
_entity_poly.entity_id
_entity_poly.type
_entity_poly.pdbx_seq_one_letter_code
_entity_poly.pdbx_strand_id
1 'polypeptide(L)'
;MDFSGATTLMTTFKTASLETIREGAEGKGYKVEGFAPTSRAAGQLREAGIEAYTLQSFIARKIEAEPASRHLYMLDESSLASSKQMRDFLQKVSPEDRVLVIGDIRQHQGVEAGKPFEQMQQAGMQTSQLDQIMRQKDAELLKAVQHLATGETEKGVELLAQQGRVTEVKSAVDRIAAIAKDYAAHPKNTLVVSPDNRSRQQINEGIRSELQSTGQLSPDGRAFQTLAHRSDLTGAGRTWAALYNPGDVIRYESCSKALGFERDSEARVISVEARTNTLTVQKQDGEQVSYDPKRLYGVNVFEERSRDFSLGERIQFTAGNRALGIANRDLGTVAALEERSITVRMDGKSGREVTFDPTEFRQLDHGYAVTSHSSQGLTADRVIANIDTESSRSLINDRLAYVAVSRAAYDARIYTNDAGTLGQRLANEVSKTAALDLSDVRQAVDSFRRDDPQSATALLRDTNRIHVYSDREHRVAAVAQDYVSKEDRAVIFAPDKAEREELTRLIRVDLHEQGRLGEISSTTVLSDKVLSDKDAKIAANYEVGDVIRYGSKGSDELSISPNSYGRVTDVDTEKNLITVTGQDDSPRVYDPAAEWQMRLKATVYKPEERELAESERIQFTRSEWDQGIRVGNLATIEHIHEDGGLSVKVDSGKSLQLTPTQAQHVEYGYAVESIKRLTVDRVILSGEAEHITAQRKVLSQLPAKLYELTVYTSDGYQPGAPELVVQKEFDGSAVAEIPMPEIDAPSIAFDGYAIEL
;
A
#
# COMPACT_ATOMS: atom_id res chain seq x y z
N MET A 1 17.64 27.98 17.80
CA MET A 1 16.68 27.15 18.54
C MET A 1 17.39 25.85 18.85
N ASP A 2 17.49 25.48 20.13
CA ASP A 2 18.04 24.18 20.51
C ASP A 2 16.92 23.14 20.46
N PHE A 3 17.07 22.14 19.59
CA PHE A 3 16.13 21.04 19.44
C PHE A 3 16.70 19.78 20.08
N SER A 4 15.95 19.21 21.01
CA SER A 4 16.24 17.90 21.60
C SER A 4 15.04 16.98 21.36
N GLY A 5 15.26 15.90 20.62
CA GLY A 5 14.33 14.80 20.43
C GLY A 5 14.59 13.66 21.43
N ALA A 6 13.54 12.91 21.74
CA ALA A 6 13.62 11.66 22.47
C ALA A 6 12.90 10.57 21.66
N THR A 7 13.63 9.53 21.26
CA THR A 7 13.06 8.34 20.63
C THR A 7 12.69 7.38 21.76
N THR A 8 11.42 6.98 21.82
CA THR A 8 10.87 6.25 22.96
C THR A 8 10.28 4.92 22.49
N LEU A 9 10.91 3.80 22.83
CA LEU A 9 10.39 2.45 22.55
C LEU A 9 9.40 1.96 23.62
N MET A 10 9.09 2.77 24.63
CA MET A 10 8.38 2.34 25.85
C MET A 10 7.15 3.19 26.12
N THR A 11 6.05 2.59 26.58
CA THR A 11 4.90 3.39 27.08
C THR A 11 4.83 3.47 28.60
N THR A 12 5.33 2.49 29.36
CA THR A 12 5.20 2.48 30.84
C THR A 12 6.24 3.34 31.54
N PHE A 13 7.49 3.37 31.06
CA PHE A 13 8.54 4.24 31.62
C PHE A 13 8.41 5.69 31.13
N LYS A 14 7.80 5.88 29.95
CA LYS A 14 7.55 7.18 29.33
C LYS A 14 6.79 8.11 30.27
N THR A 15 5.70 7.66 30.88
CA THR A 15 4.90 8.49 31.81
C THR A 15 5.74 8.99 32.99
N ALA A 16 6.52 8.11 33.63
CA ALA A 16 7.37 8.47 34.78
C ALA A 16 8.55 9.40 34.38
N SER A 17 9.17 9.14 33.22
CA SER A 17 10.20 10.03 32.67
C SER A 17 9.63 11.41 32.36
N LEU A 18 8.44 11.49 31.75
CA LEU A 18 7.80 12.76 31.41
C LEU A 18 7.41 13.58 32.64
N GLU A 19 6.94 12.92 33.70
CA GLU A 19 6.69 13.55 34.99
C GLU A 19 7.97 14.16 35.58
N THR A 20 9.07 13.41 35.57
CA THR A 20 10.37 13.89 36.06
C THR A 20 10.91 15.05 35.22
N ILE A 21 10.77 14.99 33.89
CA ILE A 21 11.19 16.09 32.99
C ILE A 21 10.34 17.33 33.24
N ARG A 22 9.02 17.17 33.42
CA ARG A 22 8.12 18.28 33.74
C ARG A 22 8.57 18.97 35.02
N GLU A 23 8.75 18.23 36.12
CA GLU A 23 9.17 18.79 37.41
C GLU A 23 10.51 19.53 37.32
N GLY A 24 11.48 18.96 36.60
CA GLY A 24 12.78 19.60 36.38
C GLY A 24 12.71 20.87 35.53
N ALA A 25 11.80 20.93 34.56
CA ALA A 25 11.58 22.10 33.72
C ALA A 25 10.84 23.23 34.47
N GLU A 26 9.78 22.88 35.20
CA GLU A 26 9.03 23.81 36.05
C GLU A 26 9.93 24.41 37.15
N GLY A 27 10.79 23.60 37.77
CA GLY A 27 11.80 24.07 38.72
C GLY A 27 12.82 25.07 38.12
N LYS A 28 12.97 25.09 36.79
CA LYS A 28 13.81 26.05 36.04
C LYS A 28 13.00 27.24 35.47
N GLY A 29 11.72 27.35 35.82
CA GLY A 29 10.84 28.45 35.39
C GLY A 29 10.24 28.28 33.99
N TYR A 30 10.22 27.07 33.43
CA TYR A 30 9.47 26.78 32.20
C TYR A 30 8.02 26.44 32.52
N LYS A 31 7.09 26.94 31.69
CA LYS A 31 5.73 26.40 31.64
C LYS A 31 5.69 25.18 30.72
N VAL A 32 5.24 24.04 31.23
CA VAL A 32 5.22 22.79 30.47
C VAL A 32 3.83 22.58 29.88
N GLU A 33 3.76 22.43 28.55
CA GLU A 33 2.52 22.09 27.84
C GLU A 33 2.76 20.89 26.91
N GLY A 34 1.83 19.93 26.94
CA GLY A 34 1.87 18.71 26.14
C GLY A 34 0.96 18.79 24.91
N PHE A 35 1.41 18.23 23.80
CA PHE A 35 0.62 18.10 22.58
C PHE A 35 0.75 16.70 22.01
N ALA A 36 -0.31 16.21 21.37
CA ALA A 36 -0.24 14.97 20.60
C ALA A 36 -1.18 15.03 19.37
N PRO A 37 -0.90 14.26 18.30
CA PRO A 37 -1.78 14.20 17.13
C PRO A 37 -3.19 13.69 17.47
N THR A 38 -3.32 12.82 18.47
CA THR A 38 -4.61 12.25 18.89
C THR A 38 -5.04 12.77 20.27
N SER A 39 -6.36 12.90 20.47
CA SER A 39 -6.94 13.29 21.77
C SER A 39 -6.61 12.30 22.88
N ARG A 40 -6.43 11.02 22.52
CA ARG A 40 -6.07 9.96 23.46
C ARG A 40 -4.63 10.08 23.95
N ALA A 41 -3.67 10.27 23.04
CA ALA A 41 -2.27 10.49 23.43
C ALA A 41 -2.12 11.76 24.29
N ALA A 42 -2.86 12.83 23.97
CA ALA A 42 -2.94 14.00 24.84
C ALA A 42 -3.54 13.67 26.22
N GLY A 43 -4.52 12.74 26.28
CA GLY A 43 -5.04 12.20 27.54
C GLY A 43 -3.99 11.50 28.39
N GLN A 44 -3.09 10.72 27.78
CA GLN A 44 -1.99 10.03 28.48
C GLN A 44 -0.99 11.01 29.10
N LEU A 45 -0.71 12.13 28.42
CA LEU A 45 0.10 13.21 29.00
C LEU A 45 -0.60 13.85 30.21
N ARG A 46 -1.93 14.04 30.16
CA ARG A 46 -2.70 14.54 31.33
C ARG A 46 -2.67 13.57 32.50
N GLU A 47 -2.70 12.27 32.25
CA GLU A 47 -2.51 11.25 33.30
C GLU A 47 -1.11 11.31 33.92
N ALA A 48 -0.10 11.82 33.19
CA ALA A 48 1.25 12.12 33.70
C ALA A 48 1.35 13.48 34.42
N GLY A 49 0.23 14.17 34.64
CA GLY A 49 0.20 15.49 35.28
C GLY A 49 0.64 16.65 34.38
N ILE A 50 0.70 16.46 33.06
CA ILE A 50 1.06 17.52 32.10
C ILE A 50 -0.21 18.15 31.54
N GLU A 51 -0.28 19.48 31.51
CA GLU A 51 -1.36 20.20 30.81
C GLU A 51 -1.26 19.91 29.31
N ALA A 52 -2.19 19.12 28.74
CA ALA A 52 -2.05 18.63 27.37
C ALA A 52 -3.30 18.71 26.49
N TYR A 53 -3.06 18.99 25.21
CA TYR A 53 -4.06 19.25 24.15
C TYR A 53 -3.72 18.51 22.86
N THR A 54 -4.63 18.52 21.88
CA THR A 54 -4.29 18.02 20.54
C THR A 54 -3.40 19.03 19.81
N LEU A 55 -2.48 18.53 18.98
CA LEU A 55 -1.60 19.35 18.14
C LEU A 55 -2.42 20.31 17.26
N GLN A 56 -3.54 19.82 16.71
CA GLN A 56 -4.45 20.63 15.91
C GLN A 56 -5.07 21.79 16.72
N SER A 57 -5.37 21.57 18.01
CA SER A 57 -5.93 22.63 18.88
C SER A 57 -4.91 23.75 19.10
N PHE A 58 -3.63 23.42 19.27
CA PHE A 58 -2.55 24.40 19.37
C PHE A 58 -2.35 25.17 18.05
N ILE A 59 -2.39 24.48 16.91
CA ILE A 59 -2.30 25.11 15.58
C ILE A 59 -3.51 26.04 15.32
N ALA A 60 -4.68 25.75 15.88
CA ALA A 60 -5.86 26.63 15.76
C ALA A 60 -5.84 27.82 16.73
N ARG A 61 -5.06 27.76 17.82
CA ARG A 61 -4.99 28.83 18.85
C ARG A 61 -4.40 30.10 18.25
N LYS A 62 -5.06 31.25 18.46
CA LYS A 62 -4.40 32.56 18.30
C LYS A 62 -3.46 32.72 19.47
N ILE A 63 -2.15 32.77 19.20
CA ILE A 63 -1.16 33.05 20.25
C ILE A 63 -1.20 34.55 20.45
N GLU A 64 -1.79 34.99 21.56
CA GLU A 64 -1.48 36.31 22.10
C GLU A 64 -0.05 36.25 22.64
N ALA A 65 0.78 37.21 22.28
CA ALA A 65 2.16 37.27 22.75
C ALA A 65 2.13 37.56 24.27
N GLU A 66 2.18 36.53 25.10
CA GLU A 66 2.51 36.69 26.51
C GLU A 66 4.02 36.97 26.60
N PRO A 67 4.46 38.20 26.95
CA PRO A 67 5.83 38.62 26.70
C PRO A 67 6.89 38.05 27.67
N ALA A 68 6.60 37.00 28.45
CA ALA A 68 7.46 36.63 29.58
C ALA A 68 7.57 35.14 29.97
N SER A 69 6.74 34.22 29.47
CA SER A 69 6.84 32.80 29.85
C SER A 69 7.71 32.01 28.87
N ARG A 70 8.76 31.34 29.37
CA ARG A 70 9.49 30.33 28.60
C ARG A 70 8.67 29.05 28.62
N HIS A 71 8.42 28.45 27.46
CA HIS A 71 7.67 27.19 27.38
C HIS A 71 8.58 25.99 27.11
N LEU A 72 8.26 24.86 27.72
CA LEU A 72 8.71 23.55 27.27
C LEU A 72 7.50 22.84 26.66
N TYR A 73 7.50 22.74 25.34
CA TYR A 73 6.47 22.01 24.61
C TYR A 73 6.88 20.55 24.44
N MET A 74 6.07 19.63 24.96
CA MET A 74 6.26 18.19 24.80
C MET A 74 5.32 17.67 23.71
N LEU A 75 5.86 17.21 22.59
CA LEU A 75 5.08 16.66 21.49
C LEU A 75 5.15 15.14 21.49
N ASP A 76 4.07 14.49 21.89
CA ASP A 76 3.97 13.04 22.00
C ASP A 76 3.33 12.37 20.78
N GLU A 77 3.68 11.10 20.54
CA GLU A 77 3.30 10.29 19.37
C GLU A 77 3.60 11.02 18.06
N SER A 78 4.77 11.66 18.00
CA SER A 78 5.18 12.54 16.90
C SER A 78 5.34 11.83 15.54
N SER A 79 5.50 10.50 15.53
CA SER A 79 5.44 9.69 14.30
C SER A 79 4.08 9.77 13.59
N LEU A 80 3.01 10.11 14.33
CA LEU A 80 1.66 10.31 13.78
C LEU A 80 1.43 11.74 13.23
N ALA A 81 2.36 12.67 13.42
CA ALA A 81 2.20 14.06 12.96
C ALA A 81 2.56 14.21 11.47
N SER A 82 1.77 15.00 10.73
CA SER A 82 2.07 15.30 9.33
C SER A 82 3.12 16.39 9.20
N SER A 83 3.82 16.46 8.05
CA SER A 83 4.82 17.52 7.80
C SER A 83 4.19 18.91 7.87
N LYS A 84 2.92 19.04 7.47
CA LYS A 84 2.16 20.31 7.58
C LYS A 84 1.94 20.68 9.05
N GLN A 85 1.43 19.75 9.85
CA GLN A 85 1.19 19.98 11.27
C GLN A 85 2.47 20.35 12.02
N MET A 86 3.56 19.62 11.79
CA MET A 86 4.86 19.91 12.42
C MET A 86 5.38 21.30 12.05
N ARG A 87 5.32 21.67 10.75
CA ARG A 87 5.72 23.00 10.31
C ARG A 87 4.88 24.10 10.97
N ASP A 88 3.56 23.96 10.93
CA ASP A 88 2.63 24.97 11.47
C ASP A 88 2.78 25.09 13.01
N PHE A 89 3.14 24.00 13.70
CA PHE A 89 3.54 24.01 15.10
C PHE A 89 4.85 24.77 15.32
N LEU A 90 5.92 24.41 14.61
CA LEU A 90 7.25 25.02 14.78
C LEU A 90 7.27 26.53 14.45
N GLN A 91 6.46 26.97 13.48
CA GLN A 91 6.31 28.39 13.15
C GLN A 91 5.71 29.24 14.28
N LYS A 92 5.05 28.60 15.25
CA LYS A 92 4.42 29.24 16.40
C LYS A 92 5.29 29.23 17.66
N VAL A 93 6.37 28.44 17.67
CA VAL A 93 7.27 28.31 18.82
C VAL A 93 8.27 29.47 18.84
N SER A 94 8.47 30.09 20.00
CA SER A 94 9.42 31.20 20.17
C SER A 94 10.88 30.71 20.24
N PRO A 95 11.89 31.52 19.88
CA PRO A 95 13.30 31.14 20.03
C PRO A 95 13.73 30.77 21.47
N GLU A 96 13.05 31.33 22.47
CA GLU A 96 13.27 31.11 23.91
C GLU A 96 12.64 29.82 24.43
N ASP A 97 11.67 29.28 23.69
CA ASP A 97 10.99 28.04 24.03
C ASP A 97 11.89 26.83 23.76
N ARG A 98 11.51 25.69 24.32
CA ARG A 98 12.13 24.40 24.06
C ARG A 98 11.06 23.41 23.62
N VAL A 99 11.44 22.53 22.70
CA VAL A 99 10.56 21.48 22.19
C VAL A 99 11.20 20.14 22.46
N LEU A 100 10.46 19.27 23.15
CA LEU A 100 10.79 17.87 23.33
C LEU A 100 9.87 17.04 22.42
N VAL A 101 10.43 16.45 21.38
CA VAL A 101 9.68 15.61 20.43
C VAL A 101 9.83 14.15 20.81
N ILE A 102 8.71 13.46 21.06
CA ILE A 102 8.62 12.12 21.62
C ILE A 102 7.90 11.22 20.61
N GLY A 103 8.47 10.07 20.30
CA GLY A 103 7.85 9.12 19.37
C GLY A 103 8.70 7.89 19.08
N ASP A 104 8.17 7.02 18.24
CA ASP A 104 8.81 5.78 17.79
C ASP A 104 8.69 5.67 16.27
N ILE A 105 9.82 5.61 15.56
CA ILE A 105 9.88 5.52 14.09
C ILE A 105 9.47 4.13 13.57
N ARG A 106 9.44 3.11 14.44
CA ARG A 106 9.05 1.74 14.12
C ARG A 106 7.54 1.51 14.29
N GLN A 107 6.80 2.47 14.86
CA GLN A 107 5.33 2.41 14.95
C GLN A 107 4.67 3.01 13.69
N HIS A 108 3.33 3.04 13.66
CA HIS A 108 2.61 3.61 12.52
C HIS A 108 2.95 5.08 12.33
N GLN A 109 3.00 5.48 11.06
CA GLN A 109 3.15 6.86 10.66
C GLN A 109 1.77 7.53 10.51
N GLY A 110 1.73 8.86 10.60
CA GLY A 110 0.48 9.61 10.47
C GLY A 110 -0.22 9.34 9.14
N VAL A 111 -1.55 9.42 9.08
CA VAL A 111 -2.30 9.17 7.82
C VAL A 111 -1.99 10.22 6.75
N GLU A 112 -1.87 11.49 7.15
CA GLU A 112 -1.48 12.60 6.28
C GLU A 112 -0.04 12.50 5.78
N ALA A 113 0.31 13.25 4.73
CA ALA A 113 1.59 13.14 4.06
C ALA A 113 2.81 13.58 4.92
N GLY A 114 3.92 12.87 4.72
CA GLY A 114 5.23 13.16 5.31
C GLY A 114 5.57 12.31 6.54
N LYS A 115 6.84 12.41 6.96
CA LYS A 115 7.43 11.70 8.12
C LYS A 115 8.34 12.62 8.93
N PRO A 116 7.84 13.77 9.42
CA PRO A 116 8.68 14.85 9.96
C PRO A 116 9.53 14.42 11.16
N PHE A 117 9.03 13.53 12.02
CA PHE A 117 9.82 13.05 13.16
C PHE A 117 11.10 12.33 12.73
N GLU A 118 10.98 11.39 11.78
CA GLU A 118 12.11 10.67 11.20
C GLU A 118 13.06 11.62 10.46
N GLN A 119 12.51 12.54 9.66
CA GLN A 119 13.30 13.54 8.92
C GLN A 119 14.09 14.47 9.84
N MET A 120 13.52 14.88 10.98
CA MET A 120 14.24 15.70 11.96
C MET A 120 15.41 14.93 12.58
N GLN A 121 15.24 13.63 12.86
CA GLN A 121 16.34 12.79 13.35
C GLN A 121 17.46 12.66 12.29
N GLN A 122 17.10 12.39 11.04
CA GLN A 122 18.04 12.31 9.91
C GLN A 122 18.78 13.64 9.67
N ALA A 123 18.10 14.78 9.90
CA ALA A 123 18.69 16.11 9.81
C ALA A 123 19.58 16.50 11.00
N GLY A 124 19.80 15.58 11.97
CA GLY A 124 20.72 15.78 13.10
C GLY A 124 20.07 16.33 14.37
N MET A 125 18.74 16.23 14.54
CA MET A 125 18.10 16.48 15.83
C MET A 125 18.75 15.58 16.89
N GLN A 126 19.18 16.16 18.02
CA GLN A 126 19.75 15.39 19.12
C GLN A 126 18.73 14.36 19.61
N THR A 127 19.09 13.09 19.70
CA THR A 127 18.19 12.03 20.17
C THR A 127 18.69 11.39 21.45
N SER A 128 17.74 11.00 22.31
CA SER A 128 17.97 10.07 23.42
C SER A 128 17.08 8.85 23.21
N GLN A 129 17.60 7.65 23.44
CA GLN A 129 16.86 6.40 23.27
C GLN A 129 16.57 5.79 24.64
N LEU A 130 15.34 5.34 24.83
CA LEU A 130 15.01 4.39 25.89
C LEU A 130 14.91 3.00 25.22
N ASP A 131 15.73 2.04 25.63
CA ASP A 131 15.91 0.70 25.02
C ASP A 131 15.31 -0.49 25.82
N GLN A 132 15.20 -0.42 27.15
CA GLN A 132 14.57 -1.43 28.01
C GLN A 132 13.03 -1.54 27.97
N ILE A 133 12.45 -2.52 27.27
CA ILE A 133 10.99 -2.72 27.23
C ILE A 133 10.42 -3.21 28.59
N MET A 134 9.47 -2.45 29.17
CA MET A 134 8.92 -2.70 30.53
C MET A 134 7.43 -3.10 30.57
N ARG A 135 6.75 -3.11 29.41
CA ARG A 135 5.30 -3.37 29.32
C ARG A 135 4.99 -4.85 29.51
N GLN A 136 5.71 -5.70 28.78
CA GLN A 136 5.56 -7.15 28.84
C GLN A 136 6.02 -7.66 30.22
N LYS A 137 5.13 -8.35 30.91
CA LYS A 137 5.36 -9.02 32.19
C LYS A 137 5.74 -10.49 32.01
N ASP A 138 5.32 -11.09 30.90
CA ASP A 138 5.77 -12.40 30.47
C ASP A 138 7.13 -12.33 29.75
N ALA A 139 8.10 -13.13 30.20
CA ALA A 139 9.47 -13.08 29.72
C ALA A 139 9.61 -13.62 28.28
N GLU A 140 8.82 -14.62 27.91
CA GLU A 140 8.83 -15.19 26.56
C GLU A 140 8.18 -14.23 25.56
N LEU A 141 7.10 -13.55 25.95
CA LEU A 141 6.50 -12.47 25.16
C LEU A 141 7.48 -11.32 24.93
N LEU A 142 8.21 -10.94 25.98
CA LEU A 142 9.20 -9.87 25.92
C LEU A 142 10.26 -10.16 24.84
N LYS A 143 10.79 -11.39 24.77
CA LYS A 143 11.76 -11.77 23.72
C LYS A 143 11.21 -11.57 22.32
N ALA A 144 10.00 -12.06 22.06
CA ALA A 144 9.36 -11.89 20.75
C ALA A 144 9.17 -10.40 20.40
N VAL A 145 8.68 -9.60 21.35
CA VAL A 145 8.47 -8.15 21.16
C VAL A 145 9.79 -7.41 20.93
N GLN A 146 10.90 -7.81 21.56
CA GLN A 146 12.22 -7.23 21.31
C GLN A 146 12.67 -7.42 19.86
N HIS A 147 12.49 -8.63 19.31
CA HIS A 147 12.78 -8.89 17.89
C HIS A 147 11.90 -8.07 16.94
N LEU A 148 10.60 -7.96 17.24
CA LEU A 148 9.69 -7.11 16.46
C LEU A 148 10.11 -5.63 16.50
N ALA A 149 10.54 -5.13 17.66
CA ALA A 149 10.97 -3.74 17.83
C ALA A 149 12.23 -3.40 17.01
N THR A 150 13.19 -4.33 16.93
CA THR A 150 14.44 -4.15 16.15
C THR A 150 14.28 -4.45 14.66
N GLY A 151 13.13 -4.98 14.24
CA GLY A 151 12.86 -5.33 12.84
C GLY A 151 13.27 -6.73 12.42
N GLU A 152 13.67 -7.56 13.38
CA GLU A 152 13.78 -9.01 13.18
C GLU A 152 12.39 -9.65 13.20
N THR A 153 11.49 -9.19 12.33
CA THR A 153 10.06 -9.51 12.37
C THR A 153 9.79 -10.99 12.20
N GLU A 154 10.45 -11.64 11.24
CA GLU A 154 10.30 -13.08 11.00
C GLU A 154 10.62 -13.90 12.25
N LYS A 155 11.77 -13.59 12.88
CA LYS A 155 12.21 -14.24 14.11
C LYS A 155 11.26 -13.96 15.28
N GLY A 156 10.74 -12.74 15.38
CA GLY A 156 9.74 -12.39 16.38
C GLY A 156 8.46 -13.21 16.23
N VAL A 157 7.97 -13.38 14.99
CA VAL A 157 6.79 -14.19 14.66
C VAL A 157 7.08 -15.69 14.89
N GLU A 158 8.26 -16.17 14.52
CA GLU A 158 8.69 -17.55 14.76
C GLU A 158 8.68 -17.88 16.25
N LEU A 159 9.22 -16.99 17.10
CA LEU A 159 9.16 -17.16 18.55
C LEU A 159 7.74 -17.20 19.08
N LEU A 160 6.84 -16.36 18.57
CA LEU A 160 5.41 -16.42 18.93
C LEU A 160 4.80 -17.77 18.52
N ALA A 161 5.13 -18.30 17.34
CA ALA A 161 4.66 -19.60 16.89
C ALA A 161 5.18 -20.74 17.79
N GLN A 162 6.47 -20.74 18.12
CA GLN A 162 7.10 -21.71 19.04
C GLN A 162 6.48 -21.66 20.46
N GLN A 163 6.00 -20.49 20.89
CA GLN A 163 5.30 -20.29 22.16
C GLN A 163 3.82 -20.70 22.11
N GLY A 164 3.30 -21.20 20.97
CA GLY A 164 1.90 -21.56 20.80
C GLY A 164 0.96 -20.35 20.72
N ARG A 165 1.49 -19.17 20.35
CA ARG A 165 0.74 -17.91 20.23
C ARG A 165 0.25 -17.61 18.82
N VAL A 166 0.61 -18.43 17.83
CA VAL A 166 0.09 -18.34 16.46
C VAL A 166 -0.88 -19.50 16.23
N THR A 167 -2.08 -19.20 15.74
CA THR A 167 -3.11 -20.19 15.41
C THR A 167 -3.53 -20.01 13.95
N GLU A 168 -3.34 -21.06 13.15
CA GLU A 168 -3.77 -21.09 11.75
C GLU A 168 -5.23 -21.51 11.63
N VAL A 169 -6.03 -20.68 10.97
CA VAL A 169 -7.42 -20.93 10.57
C VAL A 169 -7.63 -20.34 9.18
N LYS A 170 -7.63 -21.23 8.16
CA LYS A 170 -7.67 -20.87 6.73
C LYS A 170 -8.90 -20.03 6.36
N SER A 171 -10.08 -20.49 6.74
CA SER A 171 -11.34 -19.82 6.47
C SER A 171 -11.48 -18.54 7.29
N ALA A 172 -11.73 -17.41 6.63
CA ALA A 172 -11.91 -16.12 7.30
C ALA A 172 -13.10 -16.15 8.29
N VAL A 173 -14.19 -16.82 7.93
CA VAL A 173 -15.38 -16.96 8.78
C VAL A 173 -15.06 -17.77 10.03
N ASP A 174 -14.38 -18.90 9.88
CA ASP A 174 -14.00 -19.76 11.01
C ASP A 174 -12.97 -19.08 11.90
N ARG A 175 -12.06 -18.29 11.31
CA ARG A 175 -11.07 -17.51 12.04
C ARG A 175 -11.72 -16.45 12.91
N ILE A 176 -12.70 -15.72 12.38
CA ILE A 176 -13.50 -14.76 13.16
C ILE A 176 -14.25 -15.48 14.29
N ALA A 177 -14.84 -16.65 14.02
CA ALA A 177 -15.52 -17.44 15.05
C ALA A 177 -14.55 -17.94 16.13
N ALA A 178 -13.32 -18.32 15.76
CA ALA A 178 -12.29 -18.71 16.70
C ALA A 178 -11.83 -17.53 17.59
N ILE A 179 -11.61 -16.36 16.99
CA ILE A 179 -11.32 -15.11 17.72
C ILE A 179 -12.45 -14.77 18.68
N ALA A 180 -13.71 -14.89 18.24
CA ALA A 180 -14.88 -14.60 19.05
C ALA A 180 -14.96 -15.49 20.29
N LYS A 181 -14.77 -16.81 20.11
CA LYS A 181 -14.72 -17.79 21.21
C LYS A 181 -13.57 -17.50 22.17
N ASP A 182 -12.40 -17.19 21.64
CA ASP A 182 -11.21 -16.92 22.45
C ASP A 182 -11.35 -15.62 23.26
N TYR A 183 -11.97 -14.60 22.66
CA TYR A 183 -12.34 -13.38 23.36
C TYR A 183 -13.36 -13.65 24.46
N ALA A 184 -14.45 -14.37 24.16
CA ALA A 184 -15.52 -14.67 25.10
C ALA A 184 -15.05 -15.51 26.30
N ALA A 185 -14.02 -16.34 26.13
CA ALA A 185 -13.39 -17.08 27.24
C ALA A 185 -12.67 -16.16 28.23
N HIS A 186 -12.06 -15.06 27.75
CA HIS A 186 -11.29 -14.13 28.58
C HIS A 186 -11.53 -12.66 28.16
N PRO A 187 -12.73 -12.09 28.39
CA PRO A 187 -13.07 -10.77 27.85
C PRO A 187 -12.45 -9.60 28.64
N LYS A 188 -12.06 -9.84 29.89
CA LYS A 188 -11.50 -8.80 30.78
C LYS A 188 -10.12 -8.36 30.29
N ASN A 189 -9.95 -7.05 30.08
CA ASN A 189 -8.69 -6.42 29.66
C ASN A 189 -8.05 -7.10 28.43
N THR A 190 -8.90 -7.53 27.50
CA THR A 190 -8.50 -8.11 26.21
C THR A 190 -8.78 -7.12 25.09
N LEU A 191 -7.78 -6.88 24.26
CA LEU A 191 -7.85 -6.03 23.08
C LEU A 191 -7.79 -6.87 21.81
N VAL A 192 -8.75 -6.70 20.92
CA VAL A 192 -8.69 -7.34 19.59
C VAL A 192 -8.22 -6.33 18.55
N VAL A 193 -7.18 -6.67 17.79
CA VAL A 193 -6.56 -5.81 16.79
C VAL A 193 -6.79 -6.36 15.39
N SER A 194 -7.27 -5.50 14.49
CA SER A 194 -7.45 -5.81 13.07
C SER A 194 -6.58 -4.92 12.18
N PRO A 195 -6.21 -5.37 10.98
CA PRO A 195 -5.50 -4.55 9.99
C PRO A 195 -6.39 -3.44 9.44
N ASP A 196 -7.68 -3.72 9.20
CA ASP A 196 -8.61 -2.82 8.54
C ASP A 196 -9.98 -2.72 9.24
N ASN A 197 -10.82 -1.80 8.76
CA ASN A 197 -12.15 -1.50 9.32
C ASN A 197 -13.21 -2.57 9.00
N ARG A 198 -13.13 -3.26 7.86
CA ARG A 198 -14.07 -4.32 7.47
C ARG A 198 -13.89 -5.52 8.38
N SER A 199 -12.66 -6.01 8.53
CA SER A 199 -12.30 -7.07 9.46
C SER A 199 -12.67 -6.71 10.90
N ARG A 200 -12.42 -5.45 11.32
CA ARG A 200 -12.84 -4.95 12.64
C ARG A 200 -14.33 -5.13 12.87
N GLN A 201 -15.16 -4.76 11.89
CA GLN A 201 -16.61 -4.84 12.01
C GLN A 201 -17.07 -6.29 12.11
N GLN A 202 -16.55 -7.17 11.25
CA GLN A 202 -16.90 -8.60 11.27
C GLN A 202 -16.50 -9.26 12.61
N ILE A 203 -15.34 -8.89 13.15
CA ILE A 203 -14.88 -9.37 14.47
C ILE A 203 -15.80 -8.86 15.58
N ASN A 204 -16.18 -7.58 15.56
CA ASN A 204 -17.13 -7.01 16.54
C ASN A 204 -18.46 -7.78 16.54
N GLU A 205 -19.02 -8.03 15.36
CA GLU A 205 -20.29 -8.77 15.19
C GLU A 205 -20.16 -10.23 15.63
N GLY A 206 -19.04 -10.88 15.30
CA GLY A 206 -18.73 -12.25 15.72
C GLY A 206 -18.60 -12.38 17.24
N ILE A 207 -17.81 -11.50 17.87
CA ILE A 207 -17.64 -11.45 19.34
C ILE A 207 -18.99 -11.21 20.02
N ARG A 208 -19.76 -10.23 19.55
CA ARG A 208 -21.07 -9.92 20.12
C ARG A 208 -22.00 -11.13 20.06
N SER A 209 -22.07 -11.79 18.91
CA SER A 209 -22.91 -12.98 18.71
C SER A 209 -22.51 -14.12 19.65
N GLU A 210 -21.22 -14.34 19.86
CA GLU A 210 -20.70 -15.36 20.79
C GLU A 210 -20.98 -15.00 22.26
N LEU A 211 -20.86 -13.73 22.64
CA LEU A 211 -21.18 -13.30 24.01
C LEU A 211 -22.68 -13.44 24.31
N GLN A 212 -23.56 -13.23 23.32
CA GLN A 212 -25.00 -13.47 23.46
C GLN A 212 -25.31 -14.96 23.56
N SER A 213 -24.71 -15.79 22.71
CA SER A 213 -24.95 -17.24 22.72
C SER A 213 -24.47 -17.91 24.01
N THR A 214 -23.39 -17.40 24.61
CA THR A 214 -22.86 -17.87 25.90
C THR A 214 -23.52 -17.23 27.12
N GLY A 215 -24.48 -16.31 26.93
CA GLY A 215 -25.20 -15.63 28.02
C GLY A 215 -24.37 -14.60 28.79
N GLN A 216 -23.17 -14.25 28.32
CA GLN A 216 -22.33 -13.20 28.92
C GLN A 216 -22.79 -11.78 28.55
N LEU A 217 -23.56 -11.66 27.47
CA LEU A 217 -24.20 -10.42 27.04
C LEU A 217 -25.71 -10.65 26.95
N SER A 218 -26.49 -9.68 27.44
CA SER A 218 -27.95 -9.77 27.40
C SER A 218 -28.44 -9.93 25.95
N PRO A 219 -29.37 -10.87 25.68
CA PRO A 219 -30.05 -10.93 24.39
C PRO A 219 -31.02 -9.74 24.22
N ASP A 220 -31.50 -9.18 25.33
CA ASP A 220 -32.36 -8.00 25.36
C ASP A 220 -31.51 -6.74 25.12
N GLY A 221 -31.32 -6.43 23.84
CA GLY A 221 -30.67 -5.20 23.37
C GLY A 221 -31.68 -4.10 23.05
N ARG A 222 -31.17 -2.88 22.89
CA ARG A 222 -31.95 -1.75 22.39
C ARG A 222 -31.28 -1.16 21.16
N ALA A 223 -32.07 -0.97 20.11
CA ALA A 223 -31.65 -0.37 18.86
C ALA A 223 -31.58 1.16 19.00
N PHE A 224 -30.48 1.75 18.57
CA PHE A 224 -30.31 3.18 18.41
C PHE A 224 -29.80 3.51 17.01
N GLN A 225 -30.18 4.69 16.50
CA GLN A 225 -29.65 5.20 15.25
C GLN A 225 -28.25 5.78 15.50
N THR A 226 -27.26 5.22 14.84
CA THR A 226 -25.85 5.62 14.97
C THR A 226 -25.33 6.17 13.65
N LEU A 227 -24.30 7.02 13.71
CA LEU A 227 -23.65 7.59 12.54
C LEU A 227 -22.32 6.90 12.30
N ALA A 228 -22.25 6.09 11.24
CA ALA A 228 -21.04 5.47 10.75
C ALA A 228 -20.38 6.38 9.70
N HIS A 229 -19.09 6.69 9.84
CA HIS A 229 -18.41 7.56 8.88
C HIS A 229 -18.32 6.88 7.50
N ARG A 230 -18.62 7.62 6.41
CA ARG A 230 -18.42 7.18 5.02
C ARG A 230 -16.93 7.24 4.65
N SER A 231 -16.17 6.23 5.09
CA SER A 231 -14.72 6.14 4.90
C SER A 231 -14.31 5.92 3.43
N ASP A 232 -15.22 5.43 2.60
CA ASP A 232 -15.10 5.35 1.14
C ASP A 232 -15.05 6.73 0.47
N LEU A 233 -15.60 7.76 1.13
CA LEU A 233 -15.71 9.12 0.60
C LEU A 233 -14.50 9.97 0.99
N THR A 234 -13.44 9.87 0.17
CA THR A 234 -12.19 10.62 0.34
C THR A 234 -12.41 12.14 0.30
N GLY A 235 -11.44 12.93 0.77
CA GLY A 235 -11.54 14.40 0.72
C GLY A 235 -11.79 14.95 -0.70
N ALA A 236 -11.17 14.35 -1.71
CA ALA A 236 -11.45 14.67 -3.12
C ALA A 236 -12.85 14.16 -3.55
N GLY A 237 -13.22 12.95 -3.12
CA GLY A 237 -14.54 12.38 -3.36
C GLY A 237 -15.70 13.23 -2.84
N ARG A 238 -15.51 13.92 -1.70
CA ARG A 238 -16.52 14.82 -1.11
C ARG A 238 -16.92 15.97 -2.04
N THR A 239 -16.12 16.26 -3.06
CA THR A 239 -16.41 17.30 -4.06
C THR A 239 -17.30 16.82 -5.22
N TRP A 240 -17.60 15.53 -5.29
CA TRP A 240 -18.41 14.92 -6.35
C TRP A 240 -19.76 14.47 -5.79
N ALA A 241 -20.84 15.12 -6.21
CA ALA A 241 -22.20 14.81 -5.75
C ALA A 241 -22.54 13.34 -6.02
N ALA A 242 -22.08 12.78 -7.14
CA ALA A 242 -22.33 11.39 -7.55
C ALA A 242 -21.86 10.31 -6.56
N LEU A 243 -20.99 10.64 -5.61
CA LEU A 243 -20.50 9.69 -4.59
C LEU A 243 -21.35 9.68 -3.30
N TYR A 244 -22.26 10.65 -3.16
CA TYR A 244 -23.22 10.70 -2.06
C TYR A 244 -24.42 9.80 -2.36
N ASN A 245 -25.04 9.29 -1.29
CA ASN A 245 -26.26 8.51 -1.35
C ASN A 245 -27.41 9.31 -0.70
N PRO A 246 -28.63 9.28 -1.27
CA PRO A 246 -29.82 9.73 -0.54
C PRO A 246 -29.91 9.04 0.83
N GLY A 247 -30.11 9.82 1.88
CA GLY A 247 -30.11 9.36 3.27
C GLY A 247 -28.83 9.63 4.05
N ASP A 248 -27.70 9.89 3.37
CA ASP A 248 -26.44 10.29 4.02
C ASP A 248 -26.65 11.51 4.93
N VAL A 249 -25.94 11.56 6.04
CA VAL A 249 -25.94 12.67 7.00
C VAL A 249 -24.63 13.44 6.86
N ILE A 250 -24.73 14.73 6.58
CA ILE A 250 -23.59 15.64 6.44
C ILE A 250 -23.49 16.51 7.67
N ARG A 251 -22.31 16.55 8.28
CA ARG A 251 -21.97 17.47 9.37
C ARG A 251 -21.03 18.55 8.87
N TYR A 252 -21.38 19.80 9.11
CA TYR A 252 -20.61 20.97 8.67
C TYR A 252 -19.73 21.48 9.81
N GLU A 253 -18.40 21.30 9.73
CA GLU A 253 -17.47 21.80 10.76
C GLU A 253 -17.22 23.31 10.65
N SER A 254 -17.65 23.92 9.55
CA SER A 254 -17.50 25.34 9.26
C SER A 254 -18.85 25.99 8.97
N CYS A 255 -18.98 27.27 9.31
CA CYS A 255 -20.19 28.03 9.02
C CYS A 255 -20.22 28.48 7.55
N SER A 256 -21.37 28.33 6.90
CA SER A 256 -21.65 28.92 5.58
C SER A 256 -22.83 29.87 5.68
N LYS A 257 -22.54 31.17 5.80
CA LYS A 257 -23.58 32.22 5.81
C LYS A 257 -24.40 32.25 4.52
N ALA A 258 -23.78 31.95 3.38
CA ALA A 258 -24.44 31.98 2.07
C ALA A 258 -25.49 30.87 1.90
N LEU A 259 -25.29 29.73 2.55
CA LEU A 259 -26.21 28.59 2.50
C LEU A 259 -27.00 28.39 3.82
N GLY A 260 -26.78 29.28 4.79
CA GLY A 260 -27.41 29.22 6.12
C GLY A 260 -27.03 27.97 6.92
N PHE A 261 -25.80 27.47 6.79
CA PHE A 261 -25.27 26.41 7.65
C PHE A 261 -24.51 27.01 8.82
N GLU A 262 -24.89 26.61 10.04
CA GLU A 262 -24.14 26.92 11.25
C GLU A 262 -23.01 25.93 11.47
N ARG A 263 -22.03 26.33 12.29
CA ARG A 263 -20.95 25.42 12.68
C ARG A 263 -21.51 24.26 13.50
N ASP A 264 -21.02 23.06 13.21
CA ASP A 264 -21.46 21.79 13.82
C ASP A 264 -22.92 21.40 13.52
N SER A 265 -23.57 22.07 12.56
CA SER A 265 -24.91 21.68 12.09
C SER A 265 -24.89 20.41 11.24
N GLU A 266 -26.04 19.73 11.18
CA GLU A 266 -26.24 18.51 10.40
C GLU A 266 -27.37 18.68 9.38
N ALA A 267 -27.23 18.04 8.22
CA ALA A 267 -28.27 17.96 7.18
C ALA A 267 -28.29 16.56 6.56
N ARG A 268 -29.45 16.13 6.06
CA ARG A 268 -29.63 14.84 5.38
C ARG A 268 -29.70 15.01 3.87
N VAL A 269 -28.97 14.19 3.12
CA VAL A 269 -29.03 14.16 1.65
C VAL A 269 -30.40 13.63 1.22
N ILE A 270 -31.11 14.40 0.38
CA ILE A 270 -32.41 14.02 -0.17
C ILE A 270 -32.27 13.56 -1.62
N SER A 271 -31.47 14.27 -2.42
CA SER A 271 -31.25 13.92 -3.82
C SER A 271 -29.87 14.34 -4.31
N VAL A 272 -29.40 13.61 -5.33
CA VAL A 272 -28.10 13.77 -5.97
C VAL A 272 -28.31 13.92 -7.47
N GLU A 273 -27.78 14.98 -8.07
CA GLU A 273 -27.77 15.19 -9.51
C GLU A 273 -26.33 15.18 -10.03
N ALA A 274 -25.89 14.01 -10.53
CA ALA A 274 -24.51 13.79 -10.96
C ALA A 274 -24.09 14.67 -12.14
N ARG A 275 -25.00 14.94 -13.10
CA ARG A 275 -24.65 15.70 -14.32
C ARG A 275 -24.30 17.16 -14.04
N THR A 276 -24.93 17.76 -13.04
CA THR A 276 -24.70 19.15 -12.66
C THR A 276 -23.84 19.29 -11.40
N ASN A 277 -23.38 18.16 -10.85
CA ASN A 277 -22.70 18.08 -9.56
C ASN A 277 -23.50 18.77 -8.43
N THR A 278 -24.82 18.62 -8.40
CA THR A 278 -25.68 19.29 -7.41
C THR A 278 -26.12 18.30 -6.34
N LEU A 279 -26.01 18.72 -5.07
CA LEU A 279 -26.47 17.98 -3.91
C LEU A 279 -27.61 18.75 -3.24
N THR A 280 -28.73 18.09 -2.99
CA THR A 280 -29.85 18.66 -2.24
C THR A 280 -29.91 18.01 -0.86
N VAL A 281 -29.84 18.83 0.17
CA VAL A 281 -29.88 18.39 1.57
C VAL A 281 -31.04 19.05 2.30
N GLN A 282 -31.57 18.36 3.31
CA GLN A 282 -32.57 18.86 4.23
C GLN A 282 -31.94 19.13 5.60
N LYS A 283 -32.07 20.35 6.09
CA LYS A 283 -31.65 20.78 7.44
C LYS A 283 -32.60 20.25 8.51
N GLN A 284 -32.21 20.39 9.78
CA GLN A 284 -33.04 19.99 10.93
C GLN A 284 -34.38 20.75 11.03
N ASP A 285 -34.43 21.99 10.56
CA ASP A 285 -35.66 22.80 10.49
C ASP A 285 -36.58 22.42 9.31
N GLY A 286 -36.16 21.46 8.48
CA GLY A 286 -36.88 20.99 7.31
C GLY A 286 -36.57 21.75 6.03
N GLU A 287 -35.79 22.84 6.08
CA GLU A 287 -35.38 23.61 4.90
C GLU A 287 -34.53 22.75 3.97
N GLN A 288 -34.84 22.77 2.67
CA GLN A 288 -34.02 22.12 1.65
C GLN A 288 -33.09 23.11 0.96
N VAL A 289 -31.81 22.76 0.88
CA VAL A 289 -30.79 23.58 0.24
C VAL A 289 -30.07 22.74 -0.80
N SER A 290 -30.00 23.27 -2.02
CA SER A 290 -29.27 22.67 -3.15
C SER A 290 -27.97 23.44 -3.41
N TYR A 291 -26.85 22.73 -3.50
CA TYR A 291 -25.55 23.35 -3.75
C TYR A 291 -24.57 22.38 -4.45
N ASP A 292 -23.53 22.94 -5.08
CA ASP A 292 -22.39 22.15 -5.57
C ASP A 292 -21.44 21.86 -4.40
N PRO A 293 -21.18 20.58 -4.04
CA PRO A 293 -20.36 20.23 -2.89
C PRO A 293 -18.91 20.73 -2.99
N LYS A 294 -18.41 21.11 -4.19
CA LYS A 294 -17.11 21.81 -4.34
C LYS A 294 -17.03 23.13 -3.60
N ARG A 295 -18.18 23.77 -3.31
CA ARG A 295 -18.23 25.09 -2.68
C ARG A 295 -18.09 25.04 -1.17
N LEU A 296 -18.14 23.86 -0.56
CA LEU A 296 -18.06 23.68 0.88
C LEU A 296 -16.82 22.87 1.26
N TYR A 297 -16.14 23.34 2.30
CA TYR A 297 -14.96 22.70 2.88
C TYR A 297 -15.25 22.31 4.34
N GLY A 298 -14.56 21.29 4.85
CA GLY A 298 -14.73 20.85 6.24
C GLY A 298 -16.09 20.22 6.50
N VAL A 299 -16.55 19.37 5.58
CA VAL A 299 -17.75 18.54 5.76
C VAL A 299 -17.33 17.11 6.06
N ASN A 300 -18.02 16.44 6.98
CA ASN A 300 -17.93 15.01 7.21
C ASN A 300 -19.24 14.34 6.83
N VAL A 301 -19.14 13.16 6.21
CA VAL A 301 -20.30 12.44 5.68
C VAL A 301 -20.44 11.13 6.43
N PHE A 302 -21.65 10.84 6.85
CA PHE A 302 -22.00 9.67 7.64
C PHE A 302 -23.16 8.93 6.99
N GLU A 303 -23.15 7.62 7.18
CA GLU A 303 -24.30 6.76 6.94
C GLU A 303 -25.00 6.52 8.29
N GLU A 304 -26.31 6.71 8.32
CA GLU A 304 -27.10 6.39 9.51
C GLU A 304 -27.47 4.90 9.52
N ARG A 305 -27.15 4.21 10.61
CA ARG A 305 -27.40 2.78 10.77
C ARG A 305 -28.05 2.49 12.11
N SER A 306 -29.06 1.63 12.10
CA SER A 306 -29.62 1.04 13.31
C SER A 306 -28.62 0.06 13.91
N ARG A 307 -28.27 0.25 15.18
CA ARG A 307 -27.37 -0.63 15.92
C ARG A 307 -27.96 -0.98 17.28
N ASP A 308 -27.90 -2.27 17.61
CA ASP A 308 -28.30 -2.78 18.92
C ASP A 308 -27.16 -2.72 19.93
N PHE A 309 -27.48 -2.22 21.12
CA PHE A 309 -26.59 -2.21 22.28
C PHE A 309 -27.26 -2.92 23.46
N SER A 310 -26.46 -3.65 24.22
CA SER A 310 -26.92 -4.47 25.35
C SER A 310 -26.23 -4.05 26.65
N LEU A 311 -26.79 -4.42 27.81
CA LEU A 311 -26.12 -4.17 29.09
C LEU A 311 -24.80 -4.95 29.15
N GLY A 312 -23.70 -4.29 29.53
CA GLY A 312 -22.36 -4.89 29.53
C GLY A 312 -21.64 -4.88 28.18
N GLU A 313 -22.25 -4.31 27.13
CA GLU A 313 -21.66 -4.20 25.79
C GLU A 313 -20.42 -3.29 25.79
N ARG A 314 -19.36 -3.68 25.07
CA ARG A 314 -18.22 -2.78 24.81
C ARG A 314 -18.52 -1.89 23.62
N ILE A 315 -18.28 -0.59 23.78
CA ILE A 315 -18.51 0.40 22.72
C ILE A 315 -17.27 1.25 22.48
N GLN A 316 -17.21 1.84 21.29
CA GLN A 316 -16.24 2.85 20.90
C GLN A 316 -16.96 4.13 20.48
N PHE A 317 -16.49 5.27 21.01
CA PHE A 317 -16.92 6.58 20.53
C PHE A 317 -16.18 6.92 19.23
N THR A 318 -16.90 7.31 18.19
CA THR A 318 -16.34 7.64 16.86
C THR A 318 -16.22 9.14 16.61
N ALA A 319 -16.64 9.96 17.58
CA ALA A 319 -16.39 11.40 17.63
C ALA A 319 -16.18 11.85 19.08
N GLY A 320 -15.53 13.02 19.25
CA GLY A 320 -15.37 13.63 20.57
C GLY A 320 -16.57 14.49 20.96
N ASN A 321 -16.80 14.62 22.28
CA ASN A 321 -17.76 15.54 22.87
C ASN A 321 -17.10 16.23 24.08
N ARG A 322 -16.81 17.53 23.97
CA ARG A 322 -16.10 18.29 25.02
C ARG A 322 -16.92 18.44 26.29
N ALA A 323 -18.23 18.65 26.19
CA ALA A 323 -19.10 18.83 27.36
C ALA A 323 -19.16 17.56 28.21
N LEU A 324 -19.15 16.39 27.54
CA LEU A 324 -19.14 15.08 28.19
C LEU A 324 -17.71 14.58 28.51
N GLY A 325 -16.66 15.33 28.15
CA GLY A 325 -15.27 14.89 28.29
C GLY A 325 -14.93 13.62 27.51
N ILE A 326 -15.63 13.34 26.40
CA ILE A 326 -15.43 12.17 25.55
C ILE A 326 -14.46 12.56 24.42
N ALA A 327 -13.43 11.74 24.22
CA ALA A 327 -12.53 11.85 23.08
C ALA A 327 -12.90 10.85 21.97
N ASN A 328 -12.51 11.16 20.73
CA ASN A 328 -12.65 10.21 19.63
C ASN A 328 -11.79 8.96 19.91
N ARG A 329 -12.34 7.78 19.59
CA ARG A 329 -11.78 6.45 19.84
C ARG A 329 -11.71 6.03 21.31
N ASP A 330 -12.34 6.78 22.21
CA ASP A 330 -12.52 6.32 23.59
C ASP A 330 -13.34 5.03 23.61
N LEU A 331 -12.98 4.15 24.55
CA LEU A 331 -13.62 2.86 24.78
C LEU A 331 -14.33 2.88 26.12
N GLY A 332 -15.44 2.16 26.22
CA GLY A 332 -16.18 2.00 27.45
C GLY A 332 -17.12 0.81 27.41
N THR A 333 -17.72 0.53 28.57
CA THR A 333 -18.69 -0.55 28.75
C THR A 333 -20.04 0.05 29.13
N VAL A 334 -21.12 -0.39 28.48
CA VAL A 334 -22.49 0.03 28.80
C VAL A 334 -22.86 -0.47 30.21
N ALA A 335 -23.09 0.48 31.11
CA ALA A 335 -23.42 0.24 32.51
C ALA A 335 -24.93 0.33 32.78
N ALA A 336 -25.67 1.12 31.99
CA ALA A 336 -27.13 1.19 32.03
C ALA A 336 -27.71 1.56 30.66
N LEU A 337 -28.91 1.04 30.37
CA LEU A 337 -29.69 1.33 29.17
C LEU A 337 -31.12 1.71 29.55
N GLU A 338 -31.47 2.98 29.34
CA GLU A 338 -32.81 3.52 29.56
C GLU A 338 -33.46 3.91 28.23
N GLU A 339 -34.71 4.35 28.24
CA GLU A 339 -35.48 4.64 27.01
C GLU A 339 -34.86 5.75 26.18
N ARG A 340 -34.26 6.75 26.85
CA ARG A 340 -33.66 7.93 26.22
C ARG A 340 -32.23 8.20 26.66
N SER A 341 -31.60 7.29 27.39
CA SER A 341 -30.25 7.50 27.93
C SER A 341 -29.42 6.22 27.90
N ILE A 342 -28.13 6.39 27.65
CA ILE A 342 -27.12 5.33 27.79
C ILE A 342 -26.09 5.83 28.80
N THR A 343 -25.79 5.00 29.80
CA THR A 343 -24.67 5.23 30.73
C THR A 343 -23.53 4.31 30.37
N VAL A 344 -22.36 4.89 30.14
CA VAL A 344 -21.15 4.19 29.72
C VAL A 344 -20.07 4.41 30.77
N ARG A 345 -19.53 3.33 31.31
CA ARG A 345 -18.33 3.34 32.15
C ARG A 345 -17.10 3.37 31.26
N MET A 346 -16.35 4.45 31.30
CA MET A 346 -15.17 4.70 30.47
C MET A 346 -13.99 3.83 30.91
N ASP A 347 -13.20 3.35 29.94
CA ASP A 347 -11.93 2.70 30.22
C ASP A 347 -10.92 3.73 30.78
N GLY A 348 -10.17 3.37 31.83
CA GLY A 348 -9.18 4.24 32.48
C GLY A 348 -9.14 4.07 34.00
N LYS A 349 -8.15 4.70 34.65
CA LYS A 349 -7.92 4.52 36.10
C LYS A 349 -9.04 5.06 36.99
N SER A 350 -9.79 6.06 36.51
CA SER A 350 -10.83 6.74 37.30
C SER A 350 -12.20 6.04 37.27
N GLY A 351 -12.42 5.08 36.34
CA GLY A 351 -13.70 4.38 36.19
C GLY A 351 -14.89 5.32 35.95
N ARG A 352 -14.66 6.50 35.35
CA ARG A 352 -15.66 7.54 35.15
C ARG A 352 -16.87 7.03 34.35
N GLU A 353 -18.07 7.33 34.81
CA GLU A 353 -19.30 7.07 34.07
C GLU A 353 -19.78 8.31 33.33
N VAL A 354 -20.36 8.11 32.14
CA VAL A 354 -20.90 9.16 31.29
C VAL A 354 -22.28 8.76 30.81
N THR A 355 -23.26 9.62 31.08
CA THR A 355 -24.64 9.43 30.62
C THR A 355 -24.95 10.45 29.53
N PHE A 356 -25.58 10.01 28.45
CA PHE A 356 -25.98 10.87 27.33
C PHE A 356 -27.21 10.33 26.59
N ASP A 357 -27.91 11.21 25.86
CA ASP A 357 -29.03 10.83 24.99
C ASP A 357 -28.48 10.40 23.61
N PRO A 358 -28.69 9.13 23.19
CA PRO A 358 -28.19 8.63 21.92
C PRO A 358 -28.89 9.25 20.70
N THR A 359 -29.99 10.00 20.88
CA THR A 359 -30.60 10.80 19.81
C THR A 359 -29.86 12.11 19.56
N GLU A 360 -29.16 12.64 20.56
CA GLU A 360 -28.33 13.85 20.46
C GLU A 360 -26.87 13.52 20.11
N PHE A 361 -26.35 12.39 20.61
CA PHE A 361 -24.97 11.95 20.35
C PHE A 361 -24.93 10.54 19.76
N ARG A 362 -24.90 10.48 18.42
CA ARG A 362 -25.06 9.27 17.60
C ARG A 362 -23.75 8.61 17.16
N GLN A 363 -22.59 9.17 17.50
CA GLN A 363 -21.27 8.72 17.02
C GLN A 363 -20.72 7.57 17.90
N LEU A 364 -21.36 6.41 17.79
CA LEU A 364 -21.06 5.19 18.54
C LEU A 364 -20.90 3.99 17.60
N ASP A 365 -20.02 3.08 18.00
CA ASP A 365 -19.81 1.78 17.34
C ASP A 365 -19.54 0.70 18.40
N HIS A 366 -19.57 -0.57 18.02
CA HIS A 366 -19.13 -1.65 18.91
C HIS A 366 -17.60 -1.56 19.13
N GLY A 367 -17.16 -1.86 20.34
CA GLY A 367 -15.81 -1.57 20.84
C GLY A 367 -15.01 -2.81 21.28
N TYR A 368 -15.27 -3.98 20.69
CA TYR A 368 -14.53 -5.21 20.99
C TYR A 368 -13.18 -5.26 20.27
N ALA A 369 -13.15 -4.81 19.01
CA ALA A 369 -11.98 -4.74 18.16
C ALA A 369 -11.65 -3.31 17.73
N VAL A 370 -10.36 -3.04 17.53
CA VAL A 370 -9.83 -1.77 17.02
C VAL A 370 -8.88 -2.05 15.85
N THR A 371 -8.69 -1.07 14.97
CA THR A 371 -7.63 -1.16 13.96
C THR A 371 -6.25 -1.00 14.60
N SER A 372 -5.21 -1.56 13.97
CA SER A 372 -3.83 -1.45 14.46
C SER A 372 -3.39 0.01 14.70
N HIS A 373 -3.73 0.91 13.78
CA HIS A 373 -3.50 2.36 13.95
C HIS A 373 -4.20 2.93 15.20
N SER A 374 -5.46 2.54 15.44
CA SER A 374 -6.23 3.00 16.61
C SER A 374 -5.77 2.34 17.91
N SER A 375 -5.03 1.23 17.81
CA SER A 375 -4.45 0.54 18.96
C SER A 375 -3.16 1.18 19.47
N GLN A 376 -2.55 2.07 18.69
CA GLN A 376 -1.30 2.71 19.08
C GLN A 376 -1.46 3.50 20.38
N GLY A 377 -0.55 3.28 21.32
CA GLY A 377 -0.64 3.82 22.68
C GLY A 377 -1.55 3.03 23.64
N LEU A 378 -2.30 2.02 23.18
CA LEU A 378 -3.07 1.14 24.07
C LEU A 378 -2.16 0.17 24.84
N THR A 379 -2.69 -0.32 25.96
CA THR A 379 -2.12 -1.43 26.71
C THR A 379 -3.26 -2.28 27.23
N ALA A 380 -3.13 -3.58 27.10
CA ALA A 380 -4.11 -4.57 27.56
C ALA A 380 -3.35 -5.73 28.21
N ASP A 381 -4.00 -6.47 29.11
CA ASP A 381 -3.39 -7.68 29.66
C ASP A 381 -3.20 -8.72 28.56
N ARG A 382 -4.17 -8.78 27.65
CA ARG A 382 -4.21 -9.72 26.55
C ARG A 382 -4.51 -9.05 25.22
N VAL A 383 -3.85 -9.48 24.15
CA VAL A 383 -4.13 -9.05 22.78
C VAL A 383 -4.45 -10.25 21.90
N ILE A 384 -5.45 -10.11 21.04
CA ILE A 384 -5.74 -11.03 19.93
C ILE A 384 -5.61 -10.23 18.63
N ALA A 385 -4.74 -10.65 17.73
CA ALA A 385 -4.55 -10.03 16.42
C ALA A 385 -5.11 -10.96 15.33
N ASN A 386 -5.96 -10.43 14.45
CA ASN A 386 -6.35 -11.11 13.22
C ASN A 386 -5.42 -10.66 12.10
N ILE A 387 -4.67 -11.56 11.49
CA ILE A 387 -3.72 -11.25 10.41
C ILE A 387 -3.97 -12.20 9.25
N ASP A 388 -4.64 -11.69 8.22
CA ASP A 388 -4.85 -12.42 6.98
C ASP A 388 -3.67 -12.14 6.04
N THR A 389 -2.87 -13.17 5.71
CA THR A 389 -1.69 -13.06 4.85
C THR A 389 -2.03 -12.71 3.41
N GLU A 390 -3.25 -12.98 2.95
CA GLU A 390 -3.71 -12.61 1.60
C GLU A 390 -4.14 -11.13 1.52
N SER A 391 -4.35 -10.47 2.67
CA SER A 391 -4.63 -9.03 2.69
C SER A 391 -3.48 -8.20 2.12
N SER A 392 -3.82 -7.00 1.64
CA SER A 392 -2.86 -6.06 1.06
C SER A 392 -1.63 -5.90 1.96
N ARG A 393 -0.44 -6.02 1.36
CA ARG A 393 0.85 -5.83 2.06
C ARG A 393 1.01 -4.39 2.62
N SER A 394 0.20 -3.43 2.16
CA SER A 394 0.12 -2.09 2.77
C SER A 394 -0.47 -2.11 4.20
N LEU A 395 -1.29 -3.12 4.51
CA LEU A 395 -1.90 -3.34 5.82
C LEU A 395 -1.12 -4.36 6.65
N ILE A 396 -0.55 -5.39 5.98
CA ILE A 396 0.21 -6.48 6.59
C ILE A 396 1.71 -6.20 6.42
N ASN A 397 2.32 -5.65 7.47
CA ASN A 397 3.70 -5.19 7.46
C ASN A 397 4.32 -5.24 8.87
N ASP A 398 5.59 -4.84 8.97
CA ASP A 398 6.39 -4.95 10.20
C ASP A 398 5.82 -4.09 11.33
N ARG A 399 5.29 -2.93 10.99
CA ARG A 399 4.60 -2.03 11.92
C ARG A 399 3.32 -2.63 12.48
N LEU A 400 2.51 -3.32 11.66
CA LEU A 400 1.34 -4.06 12.15
C LEU A 400 1.75 -5.08 13.21
N ALA A 401 2.76 -5.91 12.90
CA ALA A 401 3.26 -6.93 13.82
C ALA A 401 3.70 -6.32 15.14
N TYR A 402 4.61 -5.34 15.07
CA TYR A 402 5.16 -4.68 16.25
C TYR A 402 4.07 -3.96 17.05
N VAL A 403 3.24 -3.13 16.41
CA VAL A 403 2.22 -2.35 17.12
C VAL A 403 1.20 -3.26 17.77
N ALA A 404 0.66 -4.25 17.06
CA ALA A 404 -0.37 -5.15 17.58
C ALA A 404 0.14 -5.97 18.77
N VAL A 405 1.22 -6.72 18.59
CA VAL A 405 1.75 -7.64 19.62
C VAL A 405 2.26 -6.85 20.82
N SER A 406 2.92 -5.71 20.59
CA SER A 406 3.47 -4.92 21.70
C SER A 406 2.40 -4.35 22.63
N ARG A 407 1.11 -4.29 22.28
CA ARG A 407 0.08 -3.76 23.23
C ARG A 407 -0.17 -4.69 24.42
N ALA A 408 0.19 -5.98 24.33
CA ALA A 408 -0.06 -6.97 25.37
C ALA A 408 0.92 -6.87 26.55
N ALA A 409 0.42 -6.97 27.78
CA ALA A 409 1.24 -7.09 28.97
C ALA A 409 1.58 -8.55 29.30
N TYR A 410 0.64 -9.49 29.16
CA TYR A 410 0.84 -10.89 29.56
C TYR A 410 0.72 -11.88 28.41
N ASP A 411 -0.26 -11.72 27.53
CA ASP A 411 -0.50 -12.67 26.42
C ASP A 411 -0.84 -11.96 25.12
N ALA A 412 -0.24 -12.40 24.01
CA ALA A 412 -0.56 -11.93 22.67
C ALA A 412 -0.78 -13.14 21.78
N ARG A 413 -1.89 -13.20 21.06
CA ARG A 413 -2.20 -14.29 20.12
C ARG A 413 -2.44 -13.75 18.72
N ILE A 414 -1.95 -14.44 17.72
CA ILE A 414 -2.17 -14.16 16.31
C ILE A 414 -3.01 -15.27 15.72
N TYR A 415 -4.14 -14.90 15.13
CA TYR A 415 -4.94 -15.77 14.28
C TYR A 415 -4.66 -15.41 12.82
N THR A 416 -4.29 -16.40 12.02
CA THR A 416 -3.93 -16.19 10.61
C THR A 416 -4.48 -17.28 9.70
N ASN A 417 -4.59 -17.03 8.40
CA ASN A 417 -4.94 -18.06 7.39
C ASN A 417 -3.77 -18.97 7.03
N ASP A 418 -2.52 -18.50 7.20
CA ASP A 418 -1.31 -19.26 6.86
C ASP A 418 -0.18 -18.90 7.83
N ALA A 419 0.15 -19.83 8.74
CA ALA A 419 1.23 -19.61 9.71
C ALA A 419 2.63 -19.74 9.09
N GLY A 420 2.77 -20.46 7.97
CA GLY A 420 4.05 -20.69 7.30
C GLY A 420 4.57 -19.43 6.62
N THR A 421 3.71 -18.66 5.96
CA THR A 421 4.09 -17.41 5.28
C THR A 421 3.96 -16.16 6.14
N LEU A 422 3.36 -16.25 7.33
CA LEU A 422 3.04 -15.12 8.21
C LEU A 422 4.27 -14.23 8.52
N GLY A 423 5.40 -14.85 8.88
CA GLY A 423 6.63 -14.13 9.25
C GLY A 423 7.12 -13.26 8.09
N GLN A 424 7.30 -13.87 6.91
CA GLN A 424 7.73 -13.20 5.69
C GLN A 424 6.76 -12.10 5.27
N ARG A 425 5.44 -12.37 5.35
CA ARG A 425 4.41 -11.39 4.98
C ARG A 425 4.42 -10.18 5.91
N LEU A 426 4.66 -10.37 7.21
CA LEU A 426 4.80 -9.28 8.16
C LEU A 426 6.17 -8.62 8.13
N ALA A 427 7.22 -9.24 7.59
CA ALA A 427 8.54 -8.63 7.51
C ALA A 427 8.64 -7.49 6.46
N ASN A 428 7.63 -7.36 5.59
CA ASN A 428 7.57 -6.28 4.61
C ASN A 428 7.62 -4.90 5.28
N GLU A 429 8.59 -4.08 4.88
CA GLU A 429 8.69 -2.69 5.32
C GLU A 429 7.83 -1.79 4.42
N VAL A 430 6.86 -1.07 5.01
CA VAL A 430 6.03 -0.08 4.30
C VAL A 430 6.26 1.29 4.93
N SER A 431 7.24 2.02 4.38
CA SER A 431 7.66 3.34 4.84
C SER A 431 7.13 4.45 3.92
N LYS A 432 6.66 5.56 4.50
CA LYS A 432 6.27 6.74 3.72
C LYS A 432 7.49 7.41 3.09
N THR A 433 7.36 7.77 1.82
CA THR A 433 8.35 8.58 1.10
C THR A 433 8.12 10.06 1.36
N ALA A 434 9.17 10.83 1.58
CA ALA A 434 9.12 12.28 1.71
C ALA A 434 9.57 12.98 0.42
N ALA A 435 9.15 14.24 0.24
CA ALA A 435 9.53 15.03 -0.95
C ALA A 435 11.03 15.33 -1.04
N LEU A 436 11.76 15.28 0.10
CA LEU A 436 13.22 15.40 0.11
C LEU A 436 13.89 14.14 -0.44
N ASP A 437 13.32 12.95 -0.22
CA ASP A 437 13.82 11.70 -0.79
C ASP A 437 13.86 11.76 -2.34
N LEU A 438 13.03 12.62 -2.97
CA LEU A 438 13.03 12.89 -4.42
C LEU A 438 14.29 13.62 -4.92
N SER A 439 14.96 14.44 -4.09
CA SER A 439 16.22 15.07 -4.53
C SER A 439 17.32 14.02 -4.70
N ASP A 440 17.32 13.02 -3.84
CA ASP A 440 18.33 11.97 -3.83
C ASP A 440 18.11 11.02 -5.01
N VAL A 441 16.85 10.73 -5.35
CA VAL A 441 16.50 10.01 -6.60
C VAL A 441 17.02 10.76 -7.82
N ARG A 442 16.81 12.07 -7.90
CA ARG A 442 17.27 12.87 -9.05
C ARG A 442 18.80 12.87 -9.15
N GLN A 443 19.50 13.00 -8.03
CA GLN A 443 20.97 12.93 -8.01
C GLN A 443 21.48 11.55 -8.42
N ALA A 444 20.83 10.47 -7.97
CA ALA A 444 21.18 9.10 -8.38
C ALA A 444 20.96 8.89 -9.89
N VAL A 445 19.82 9.34 -10.42
CA VAL A 445 19.50 9.29 -11.85
C VAL A 445 20.50 10.10 -12.68
N ASP A 446 20.84 11.31 -12.26
CA ASP A 446 21.85 12.14 -12.92
C ASP A 446 23.23 11.47 -12.92
N SER A 447 23.59 10.76 -11.85
CA SER A 447 24.83 10.00 -11.75
C SER A 447 24.85 8.81 -12.72
N PHE A 448 23.78 8.01 -12.77
CA PHE A 448 23.63 6.94 -13.78
C PHE A 448 23.69 7.47 -15.22
N ARG A 449 23.09 8.64 -15.49
CA ARG A 449 23.12 9.29 -16.81
C ARG A 449 24.51 9.80 -17.23
N ARG A 450 25.41 10.02 -16.27
CA ARG A 450 26.80 10.45 -16.50
C ARG A 450 27.80 9.27 -16.49
N ASP A 451 27.30 8.04 -16.51
CA ASP A 451 28.12 6.81 -16.40
C ASP A 451 28.90 6.71 -15.07
N ASP A 452 28.30 7.22 -13.99
CA ASP A 452 28.79 7.07 -12.61
C ASP A 452 27.83 6.22 -11.76
N PRO A 453 27.82 4.89 -11.97
CA PRO A 453 26.95 3.98 -11.22
C PRO A 453 27.35 3.83 -9.75
N GLN A 454 28.61 4.12 -9.37
CA GLN A 454 29.07 3.98 -7.99
C GLN A 454 28.42 5.03 -7.09
N SER A 455 28.50 6.31 -7.47
CA SER A 455 27.84 7.39 -6.73
C SER A 455 26.32 7.22 -6.71
N ALA A 456 25.73 6.78 -7.83
CA ALA A 456 24.29 6.51 -7.91
C ALA A 456 23.86 5.41 -6.93
N THR A 457 24.60 4.30 -6.89
CA THR A 457 24.30 3.16 -6.01
C THR A 457 24.50 3.53 -4.54
N ALA A 458 25.50 4.35 -4.20
CA ALA A 458 25.68 4.87 -2.85
C ALA A 458 24.48 5.72 -2.40
N LEU A 459 24.03 6.68 -3.22
CA LEU A 459 22.86 7.51 -2.93
C LEU A 459 21.58 6.69 -2.75
N LEU A 460 21.36 5.68 -3.60
CA LEU A 460 20.21 4.78 -3.48
C LEU A 460 20.29 3.88 -2.24
N ARG A 461 21.50 3.48 -1.82
CA ARG A 461 21.69 2.70 -0.60
C ARG A 461 21.43 3.53 0.65
N ASP A 462 21.96 4.74 0.71
CA ASP A 462 21.78 5.66 1.84
C ASP A 462 20.30 6.03 2.04
N THR A 463 19.49 5.93 0.98
CA THR A 463 18.04 6.17 1.01
C THR A 463 17.19 4.90 1.10
N ASN A 464 17.80 3.74 1.33
CA ASN A 464 17.14 2.43 1.45
C ASN A 464 16.31 2.03 0.21
N ARG A 465 16.84 2.28 -0.99
CA ARG A 465 16.19 2.06 -2.30
C ARG A 465 16.85 0.94 -3.11
N ILE A 466 17.74 0.19 -2.47
CA ILE A 466 18.34 -1.04 -2.99
C ILE A 466 17.95 -2.17 -2.04
N HIS A 467 17.21 -3.13 -2.56
CA HIS A 467 16.75 -4.30 -1.84
C HIS A 467 17.48 -5.53 -2.38
N VAL A 468 18.13 -6.26 -1.48
CA VAL A 468 18.89 -7.47 -1.80
C VAL A 468 18.16 -8.66 -1.17
N TYR A 469 17.86 -9.68 -1.97
CA TYR A 469 17.15 -10.88 -1.57
C TYR A 469 18.08 -12.09 -1.59
N SER A 470 17.72 -13.14 -0.85
CA SER A 470 18.46 -14.40 -0.80
C SER A 470 18.45 -15.17 -2.12
N ASP A 471 17.40 -14.99 -2.92
CA ASP A 471 17.16 -15.73 -4.14
C ASP A 471 16.23 -14.97 -5.09
N ARG A 472 16.16 -15.45 -6.32
CA ARG A 472 15.40 -14.87 -7.42
C ARG A 472 13.89 -14.90 -7.16
N GLU A 473 13.35 -15.95 -6.55
CA GLU A 473 11.90 -16.10 -6.36
C GLU A 473 11.37 -15.02 -5.40
N HIS A 474 12.04 -14.82 -4.26
CA HIS A 474 11.68 -13.76 -3.31
C HIS A 474 11.83 -12.37 -3.93
N ARG A 475 12.89 -12.15 -4.73
CA ARG A 475 13.08 -10.89 -5.45
C ARG A 475 11.91 -10.60 -6.39
N VAL A 476 11.56 -11.55 -7.26
CA VAL A 476 10.50 -11.40 -8.26
C VAL A 476 9.15 -11.13 -7.59
N ALA A 477 8.84 -11.85 -6.50
CA ALA A 477 7.63 -11.62 -5.71
C ALA A 477 7.60 -10.25 -5.01
N ALA A 478 8.75 -9.72 -4.59
CA ALA A 478 8.87 -8.39 -4.01
C ALA A 478 8.72 -7.28 -5.06
N VAL A 479 9.30 -7.46 -6.26
CA VAL A 479 9.16 -6.53 -7.39
C VAL A 479 7.72 -6.44 -7.87
N ALA A 480 7.04 -7.58 -8.01
CA ALA A 480 5.62 -7.61 -8.39
C ALA A 480 4.75 -6.85 -7.37
N GLN A 481 4.95 -7.09 -6.06
CA GLN A 481 4.29 -6.32 -5.01
C GLN A 481 4.60 -4.84 -5.11
N ASP A 482 5.88 -4.50 -5.27
CA ASP A 482 6.32 -3.11 -5.23
C ASP A 482 5.64 -2.33 -6.34
N TYR A 483 5.50 -2.94 -7.53
CA TYR A 483 4.71 -2.42 -8.62
C TYR A 483 3.25 -2.20 -8.23
N VAL A 484 2.59 -3.22 -7.69
CA VAL A 484 1.16 -3.20 -7.35
C VAL A 484 0.85 -2.24 -6.20
N SER A 485 1.78 -2.00 -5.28
CA SER A 485 1.55 -1.19 -4.07
C SER A 485 1.19 0.28 -4.33
N LYS A 486 1.40 0.79 -5.55
CA LYS A 486 1.20 2.19 -5.94
C LYS A 486 0.41 2.29 -7.25
N GLU A 487 -0.36 3.37 -7.41
CA GLU A 487 -1.13 3.68 -8.63
C GLU A 487 -0.38 4.64 -9.58
N ASP A 488 0.95 4.57 -9.58
CA ASP A 488 1.80 5.48 -10.37
C ASP A 488 2.07 4.95 -11.79
N ARG A 489 2.53 5.82 -12.69
CA ARG A 489 3.10 5.41 -14.00
C ARG A 489 4.45 4.71 -13.79
N ALA A 490 4.38 3.49 -13.27
CA ALA A 490 5.53 2.64 -12.99
C ALA A 490 5.82 1.70 -14.17
N VAL A 491 7.10 1.33 -14.29
CA VAL A 491 7.55 0.26 -15.17
C VAL A 491 8.65 -0.54 -14.48
N ILE A 492 8.62 -1.85 -14.66
CA ILE A 492 9.72 -2.72 -14.25
C ILE A 492 10.67 -2.87 -15.42
N PHE A 493 11.94 -2.64 -15.17
CA PHE A 493 13.00 -3.00 -16.08
C PHE A 493 13.55 -4.37 -15.68
N ALA A 494 13.33 -5.37 -16.54
CA ALA A 494 13.85 -6.72 -16.35
C ALA A 494 14.42 -7.21 -17.70
N PRO A 495 15.75 -7.40 -17.81
CA PRO A 495 16.41 -7.79 -19.07
C PRO A 495 16.02 -9.19 -19.55
N ASP A 496 15.79 -10.11 -18.62
CA ASP A 496 15.45 -11.48 -18.91
C ASP A 496 13.97 -11.62 -19.31
N LYS A 497 13.69 -12.35 -20.39
CA LYS A 497 12.32 -12.51 -20.91
C LYS A 497 11.46 -13.37 -19.98
N ALA A 498 12.02 -14.45 -19.42
CA ALA A 498 11.28 -15.33 -18.53
C ALA A 498 10.88 -14.59 -17.25
N GLU A 499 11.77 -13.76 -16.69
CA GLU A 499 11.47 -12.88 -15.57
C GLU A 499 10.38 -11.86 -15.90
N ARG A 500 10.38 -11.25 -17.09
CA ARG A 500 9.28 -10.34 -17.51
C ARG A 500 7.92 -11.04 -17.56
N GLU A 501 7.89 -12.26 -18.11
CA GLU A 501 6.66 -13.06 -18.21
C GLU A 501 6.13 -13.47 -16.83
N GLU A 502 7.04 -13.86 -15.93
CA GLU A 502 6.72 -14.22 -14.54
C GLU A 502 6.20 -13.02 -13.74
N LEU A 503 6.90 -11.88 -13.80
CA LEU A 503 6.48 -10.63 -13.17
C LEU A 503 5.10 -10.18 -13.68
N THR A 504 4.89 -10.24 -14.99
CA THR A 504 3.61 -9.90 -15.61
C THR A 504 2.50 -10.78 -15.06
N ARG A 505 2.73 -12.09 -14.92
CA ARG A 505 1.74 -13.02 -14.37
C ARG A 505 1.39 -12.68 -12.92
N LEU A 506 2.39 -12.50 -12.06
CA LEU A 506 2.18 -12.18 -10.64
C LEU A 506 1.43 -10.86 -10.47
N ILE A 507 1.83 -9.82 -11.21
CA ILE A 507 1.19 -8.49 -11.13
C ILE A 507 -0.26 -8.57 -11.58
N ARG A 508 -0.57 -9.28 -12.67
CA ARG A 508 -1.95 -9.41 -13.16
C ARG A 508 -2.84 -10.14 -12.16
N VAL A 509 -2.34 -11.21 -11.53
CA VAL A 509 -3.07 -11.91 -10.45
C VAL A 509 -3.40 -10.94 -9.32
N ASP A 510 -2.41 -10.23 -8.78
CA ASP A 510 -2.59 -9.28 -7.68
C ASP A 510 -3.54 -8.12 -8.04
N LEU A 511 -3.47 -7.61 -9.28
CA LEU A 511 -4.34 -6.52 -9.74
C LEU A 511 -5.80 -7.00 -9.95
N HIS A 512 -6.01 -8.22 -10.44
CA HIS A 512 -7.35 -8.80 -10.52
C HIS A 512 -7.95 -9.05 -9.13
N GLU A 513 -7.18 -9.60 -8.18
CA GLU A 513 -7.63 -9.80 -6.80
C GLU A 513 -8.01 -8.50 -6.09
N GLN A 514 -7.33 -7.39 -6.43
CA GLN A 514 -7.65 -6.06 -5.93
C GLN A 514 -8.84 -5.38 -6.65
N GLY A 515 -9.41 -6.02 -7.67
CA GLY A 515 -10.45 -5.41 -8.51
C GLY A 515 -9.97 -4.20 -9.32
N ARG A 516 -8.67 -4.13 -9.59
CA ARG A 516 -8.03 -3.04 -10.36
C ARG A 516 -7.92 -3.33 -11.85
N LEU A 517 -8.15 -4.58 -12.26
CA LEU A 517 -8.37 -4.97 -13.64
C LEU A 517 -9.85 -5.32 -13.84
N GLY A 518 -10.41 -4.87 -14.96
CA GLY A 518 -11.79 -5.15 -15.35
C GLY A 518 -12.02 -6.57 -15.83
N GLU A 519 -13.13 -6.79 -16.53
CA GLU A 519 -13.42 -8.10 -17.13
C GLU A 519 -12.39 -8.47 -18.20
N ILE A 520 -12.02 -9.75 -18.23
CA ILE A 520 -11.05 -10.28 -19.17
C ILE A 520 -11.74 -10.52 -20.53
N SER A 521 -11.13 -10.01 -21.59
CA SER A 521 -11.50 -10.26 -22.97
C SER A 521 -10.31 -10.83 -23.74
N SER A 522 -10.54 -11.89 -24.52
CA SER A 522 -9.51 -12.45 -25.40
C SER A 522 -9.44 -11.63 -26.68
N THR A 523 -8.24 -11.20 -27.05
CA THR A 523 -7.98 -10.58 -28.34
C THR A 523 -6.79 -11.25 -29.01
N THR A 524 -6.84 -11.34 -30.34
CA THR A 524 -5.66 -11.70 -31.12
C THR A 524 -4.69 -10.52 -31.11
N VAL A 525 -3.42 -10.78 -30.83
CA VAL A 525 -2.29 -9.85 -30.99
C VAL A 525 -1.25 -10.45 -31.93
N LEU A 526 -0.39 -9.60 -32.46
CA LEU A 526 0.65 -9.99 -33.41
C LEU A 526 2.03 -9.89 -32.75
N SER A 527 2.70 -11.03 -32.59
CA SER A 527 4.09 -11.11 -32.13
C SER A 527 5.03 -11.17 -33.32
N ASP A 528 6.17 -10.47 -33.24
CA ASP A 528 7.16 -10.45 -34.33
C ASP A 528 7.76 -11.85 -34.55
N LYS A 529 7.62 -12.39 -35.77
CA LYS A 529 8.33 -13.59 -36.22
C LYS A 529 9.59 -13.13 -36.95
N VAL A 530 10.70 -13.05 -36.21
CA VAL A 530 11.98 -12.58 -36.75
C VAL A 530 12.54 -13.59 -37.74
N LEU A 531 12.43 -13.29 -39.03
CA LEU A 531 13.05 -14.05 -40.11
C LEU A 531 14.24 -13.27 -40.65
N SER A 532 15.40 -13.93 -40.77
CA SER A 532 16.54 -13.33 -41.48
C SER A 532 16.21 -13.15 -42.97
N ASP A 533 16.96 -12.30 -43.69
CA ASP A 533 16.80 -12.15 -45.15
C ASP A 533 16.91 -13.49 -45.89
N LYS A 534 17.74 -14.41 -45.36
CA LYS A 534 17.91 -15.76 -45.89
C LYS A 534 16.69 -16.62 -45.61
N ASP A 535 16.17 -16.58 -44.39
CA ASP A 535 15.04 -17.41 -43.95
C ASP A 535 13.73 -16.97 -44.60
N ALA A 536 13.54 -15.66 -44.78
CA ALA A 536 12.37 -15.08 -45.45
C ALA A 536 12.25 -15.45 -46.94
N LYS A 537 13.29 -16.05 -47.56
CA LYS A 537 13.23 -16.54 -48.95
C LYS A 537 12.63 -17.94 -49.04
N ILE A 538 12.50 -18.64 -47.92
CA ILE A 538 12.17 -20.07 -47.87
C ILE A 538 10.74 -20.20 -47.35
N ALA A 539 9.84 -20.76 -48.18
CA ALA A 539 8.44 -20.97 -47.84
C ALA A 539 8.26 -21.84 -46.58
N ALA A 540 9.15 -22.81 -46.35
CA ALA A 540 9.13 -23.68 -45.17
C ALA A 540 9.29 -22.95 -43.82
N ASN A 541 9.73 -21.68 -43.81
CA ASN A 541 9.82 -20.87 -42.59
C ASN A 541 8.51 -20.10 -42.28
N TYR A 542 7.52 -20.19 -43.17
CA TYR A 542 6.18 -19.65 -42.98
C TYR A 542 5.24 -20.75 -42.48
N GLU A 543 4.32 -20.40 -41.60
CA GLU A 543 3.28 -21.30 -41.10
C GLU A 543 1.91 -20.81 -41.57
N VAL A 544 0.98 -21.74 -41.80
CA VAL A 544 -0.42 -21.38 -42.03
C VAL A 544 -0.94 -20.63 -40.81
N GLY A 545 -1.49 -19.44 -41.05
CA GLY A 545 -1.92 -18.51 -40.01
C GLY A 545 -1.00 -17.31 -39.82
N ASP A 546 0.27 -17.37 -40.25
CA ASP A 546 1.20 -16.23 -40.18
C ASP A 546 0.60 -15.00 -40.88
N VAL A 547 0.87 -13.82 -40.34
CA VAL A 547 0.39 -12.54 -40.87
C VAL A 547 1.57 -11.77 -41.43
N ILE A 548 1.50 -11.36 -42.68
CA ILE A 548 2.53 -10.59 -43.37
C ILE A 548 2.03 -9.17 -43.57
N ARG A 549 2.79 -8.19 -43.09
CA ARG A 549 2.59 -6.78 -43.41
C ARG A 549 3.55 -6.37 -44.52
N TYR A 550 3.02 -5.86 -45.62
CA TYR A 550 3.81 -5.47 -46.78
C TYR A 550 4.13 -3.97 -46.75
N GLY A 551 5.40 -3.58 -46.60
CA GLY A 551 5.81 -2.17 -46.63
C GLY A 551 5.98 -1.57 -48.03
N SER A 552 5.83 -2.36 -49.09
CA SER A 552 5.96 -1.98 -50.49
C SER A 552 4.91 -2.72 -51.33
N LYS A 553 4.66 -2.23 -52.55
CA LYS A 553 3.79 -2.93 -53.51
C LYS A 553 4.45 -4.22 -54.00
N GLY A 554 3.64 -5.25 -54.25
CA GLY A 554 4.08 -6.44 -54.98
C GLY A 554 4.26 -6.17 -56.47
N SER A 555 4.66 -7.20 -57.22
CA SER A 555 4.56 -7.19 -58.68
C SER A 555 3.12 -6.87 -59.15
N ASP A 556 2.99 -6.28 -60.34
CA ASP A 556 1.69 -5.84 -60.85
C ASP A 556 0.70 -7.02 -61.02
N GLU A 557 1.21 -8.25 -61.15
CA GLU A 557 0.43 -9.50 -61.19
C GLU A 557 -0.15 -9.90 -59.83
N LEU A 558 0.54 -9.60 -58.73
CA LEU A 558 0.10 -9.97 -57.37
C LEU A 558 -0.92 -9.01 -56.79
N SER A 559 -1.00 -7.76 -57.28
CA SER A 559 -1.95 -6.76 -56.80
C SER A 559 -1.95 -6.59 -55.26
N ILE A 560 -0.76 -6.63 -54.65
CA ILE A 560 -0.56 -6.37 -53.21
C ILE A 560 -0.25 -4.89 -53.01
N SER A 561 -1.09 -4.21 -52.23
CA SER A 561 -0.93 -2.80 -51.92
C SER A 561 0.13 -2.55 -50.84
N PRO A 562 0.86 -1.42 -50.88
CA PRO A 562 1.77 -1.05 -49.81
C PRO A 562 1.00 -0.75 -48.51
N ASN A 563 1.62 -1.04 -47.37
CA ASN A 563 1.05 -0.99 -46.02
C ASN A 563 -0.21 -1.85 -45.81
N SER A 564 -0.36 -2.91 -46.61
CA SER A 564 -1.44 -3.89 -46.44
C SER A 564 -1.01 -5.10 -45.62
N TYR A 565 -1.99 -5.87 -45.17
CA TYR A 565 -1.83 -7.12 -44.46
C TYR A 565 -2.33 -8.28 -45.32
N GLY A 566 -1.65 -9.42 -45.21
CA GLY A 566 -2.09 -10.69 -45.77
C GLY A 566 -1.84 -11.83 -44.80
N ARG A 567 -2.73 -12.82 -44.81
CA ARG A 567 -2.63 -14.02 -43.97
C ARG A 567 -2.20 -15.22 -44.79
N VAL A 568 -1.18 -15.94 -44.35
CA VAL A 568 -0.73 -17.18 -44.99
C VAL A 568 -1.80 -18.24 -44.79
N THR A 569 -2.35 -18.77 -45.89
CA THR A 569 -3.41 -19.78 -45.88
C THR A 569 -2.94 -21.14 -46.37
N ASP A 570 -1.83 -21.19 -47.12
CA ASP A 570 -1.22 -22.43 -47.58
C ASP A 570 0.29 -22.25 -47.83
N VAL A 571 1.06 -23.33 -47.69
CA VAL A 571 2.52 -23.35 -47.87
C VAL A 571 2.92 -24.61 -48.64
N ASP A 572 3.43 -24.42 -49.86
CA ASP A 572 4.01 -25.49 -50.68
C ASP A 572 5.54 -25.43 -50.57
N THR A 573 6.10 -26.26 -49.69
CA THR A 573 7.55 -26.31 -49.43
C THR A 573 8.34 -26.89 -50.59
N GLU A 574 7.73 -27.74 -51.44
CA GLU A 574 8.43 -28.35 -52.57
C GLU A 574 8.64 -27.35 -53.70
N LYS A 575 7.66 -26.48 -53.95
CA LYS A 575 7.73 -25.42 -54.97
C LYS A 575 8.21 -24.08 -54.44
N ASN A 576 8.46 -23.97 -53.15
CA ASN A 576 8.78 -22.72 -52.45
C ASN A 576 7.70 -21.64 -52.63
N LEU A 577 6.43 -22.02 -52.61
CA LEU A 577 5.31 -21.09 -52.78
C LEU A 577 4.55 -20.91 -51.46
N ILE A 578 4.07 -19.68 -51.23
CA ILE A 578 3.10 -19.38 -50.19
C ILE A 578 1.83 -18.81 -50.81
N THR A 579 0.69 -19.19 -50.26
CA THR A 579 -0.60 -18.61 -50.58
C THR A 579 -0.99 -17.64 -49.47
N VAL A 580 -1.24 -16.38 -49.84
CA VAL A 580 -1.61 -15.33 -48.91
C VAL A 580 -2.95 -14.72 -49.31
N THR A 581 -3.86 -14.59 -48.34
CA THR A 581 -5.15 -13.94 -48.51
C THR A 581 -5.10 -12.53 -47.93
N GLY A 582 -5.40 -11.52 -48.75
CA GLY A 582 -5.46 -10.11 -48.36
C GLY A 582 -6.81 -9.70 -47.76
N GLN A 583 -7.00 -8.41 -47.48
CA GLN A 583 -8.28 -7.86 -46.98
C GLN A 583 -9.45 -7.97 -47.97
N ASP A 584 -9.16 -8.21 -49.24
CA ASP A 584 -10.14 -8.43 -50.31
C ASP A 584 -10.54 -9.90 -50.48
N ASP A 585 -10.16 -10.75 -49.52
CA ASP A 585 -10.35 -12.21 -49.49
C ASP A 585 -9.85 -12.96 -50.74
N SER A 586 -9.00 -12.31 -51.56
CA SER A 586 -8.48 -12.88 -52.79
C SER A 586 -7.13 -13.57 -52.54
N PRO A 587 -6.98 -14.88 -52.85
CA PRO A 587 -5.75 -15.61 -52.62
C PRO A 587 -4.68 -15.23 -53.65
N ARG A 588 -3.45 -15.05 -53.18
CA ARG A 588 -2.28 -14.69 -53.99
C ARG A 588 -1.18 -15.70 -53.73
N VAL A 589 -0.73 -16.38 -54.77
CA VAL A 589 0.32 -17.40 -54.68
C VAL A 589 1.61 -16.82 -55.23
N TYR A 590 2.69 -16.84 -54.45
CA TYR A 590 3.99 -16.36 -54.91
C TYR A 590 5.15 -17.06 -54.22
N ASP A 591 6.32 -17.00 -54.88
CA ASP A 591 7.60 -17.42 -54.31
C ASP A 591 8.20 -16.27 -53.48
N PRO A 592 8.40 -16.43 -52.16
CA PRO A 592 9.03 -15.40 -51.31
C PRO A 592 10.41 -14.95 -51.83
N ALA A 593 11.17 -15.80 -52.52
CA ALA A 593 12.47 -15.47 -53.08
C ALA A 593 12.37 -14.52 -54.29
N ALA A 594 11.32 -14.66 -55.12
CA ALA A 594 11.14 -13.89 -56.35
C ALA A 594 10.72 -12.43 -56.08
N GLU A 595 9.91 -12.19 -55.05
CA GLU A 595 9.34 -10.88 -54.72
C GLU A 595 10.26 -10.03 -53.81
N TRP A 596 11.52 -9.80 -54.24
CA TRP A 596 12.55 -9.22 -53.38
C TRP A 596 12.22 -7.82 -52.85
N GLN A 597 11.60 -6.94 -53.65
CA GLN A 597 11.25 -5.58 -53.23
C GLN A 597 10.16 -5.57 -52.17
N MET A 598 9.23 -6.52 -52.25
CA MET A 598 8.15 -6.72 -51.30
C MET A 598 8.71 -7.32 -50.00
N ARG A 599 9.53 -8.38 -50.12
CA ARG A 599 10.12 -9.11 -49.00
C ARG A 599 11.03 -8.25 -48.13
N LEU A 600 11.89 -7.41 -48.71
CA LEU A 600 12.81 -6.55 -47.95
C LEU A 600 12.12 -5.53 -47.03
N LYS A 601 10.84 -5.23 -47.29
CA LYS A 601 10.04 -4.32 -46.47
C LYS A 601 8.84 -5.04 -45.83
N ALA A 602 8.81 -6.36 -45.87
CA ALA A 602 7.78 -7.15 -45.22
C ALA A 602 8.16 -7.43 -43.75
N THR A 603 7.15 -7.47 -42.89
CA THR A 603 7.29 -7.96 -41.52
C THR A 603 6.33 -9.11 -41.33
N VAL A 604 6.82 -10.23 -40.80
CA VAL A 604 6.04 -11.43 -40.55
C VAL A 604 5.72 -11.49 -39.06
N TYR A 605 4.46 -11.78 -38.75
CA TYR A 605 3.94 -11.88 -37.40
C TYR A 605 3.29 -13.24 -37.19
N LYS A 606 3.35 -13.72 -35.95
CA LYS A 606 2.56 -14.85 -35.48
C LYS A 606 1.35 -14.31 -34.71
N PRO A 607 0.11 -14.67 -35.09
CA PRO A 607 -1.05 -14.33 -34.29
C PRO A 607 -1.09 -15.18 -33.01
N GLU A 608 -1.28 -14.52 -31.88
CA GLU A 608 -1.40 -15.14 -30.56
C GLU A 608 -2.66 -14.62 -29.87
N GLU A 609 -3.37 -15.48 -29.16
CA GLU A 609 -4.47 -15.05 -28.29
C GLU A 609 -3.91 -14.47 -26.99
N ARG A 610 -4.44 -13.31 -26.59
CA ARG A 610 -4.03 -12.57 -25.41
C ARG A 610 -5.25 -12.12 -24.64
N GLU A 611 -5.26 -12.44 -23.35
CA GLU A 611 -6.26 -11.94 -22.42
C GLU A 611 -5.93 -10.50 -22.02
N LEU A 612 -6.76 -9.54 -22.39
CA LEU A 612 -6.65 -8.14 -21.96
C LEU A 612 -7.84 -7.77 -21.09
N ALA A 613 -7.64 -6.83 -20.17
CA ALA A 613 -8.70 -6.29 -19.32
C ALA A 613 -8.76 -4.76 -19.41
N GLU A 614 -9.86 -4.15 -18.98
CA GLU A 614 -9.87 -2.71 -18.72
C GLU A 614 -8.91 -2.38 -17.57
N SER A 615 -8.29 -1.20 -17.64
CA SER A 615 -7.18 -0.77 -16.77
C SER A 615 -5.87 -1.56 -16.93
N GLU A 616 -5.80 -2.48 -17.91
CA GLU A 616 -4.58 -3.23 -18.21
C GLU A 616 -3.47 -2.34 -18.75
N ARG A 617 -2.24 -2.61 -18.30
CA ARG A 617 -1.04 -1.92 -18.76
C ARG A 617 -0.50 -2.57 -20.04
N ILE A 618 -0.33 -1.78 -21.09
CA ILE A 618 0.17 -2.25 -22.38
C ILE A 618 1.37 -1.45 -22.90
N GLN A 619 2.15 -2.08 -23.77
CA GLN A 619 3.24 -1.51 -24.53
C GLN A 619 2.96 -1.67 -26.03
N PHE A 620 3.19 -0.62 -26.82
CA PHE A 620 3.05 -0.69 -28.27
C PHE A 620 4.25 -1.39 -28.91
N THR A 621 4.00 -2.44 -29.69
CA THR A 621 5.04 -3.17 -30.44
C THR A 621 5.32 -2.55 -31.82
N ARG A 622 4.45 -1.64 -32.29
CA ARG A 622 4.58 -0.93 -33.57
C ARG A 622 4.41 0.58 -33.42
N SER A 623 5.07 1.36 -34.29
CA SER A 623 4.88 2.82 -34.36
C SER A 623 3.74 3.18 -35.32
N GLU A 624 2.87 4.09 -34.87
CA GLU A 624 1.86 4.78 -35.69
C GLU A 624 2.11 6.29 -35.60
N TRP A 625 2.96 6.78 -36.51
CA TRP A 625 3.55 8.11 -36.45
C TRP A 625 2.53 9.25 -36.56
N ASP A 626 1.47 9.02 -37.33
CA ASP A 626 0.33 9.91 -37.52
C ASP A 626 -0.45 10.15 -36.22
N GLN A 627 -0.53 9.12 -35.36
CA GLN A 627 -1.16 9.23 -34.04
C GLN A 627 -0.18 9.60 -32.93
N GLY A 628 1.11 9.72 -33.25
CA GLY A 628 2.19 10.01 -32.30
C GLY A 628 2.60 8.80 -31.45
N ILE A 629 2.21 7.59 -31.84
CA ILE A 629 2.57 6.33 -31.18
C ILE A 629 3.96 5.90 -31.67
N ARG A 630 4.85 5.56 -30.74
CA ARG A 630 6.14 4.95 -31.05
C ARG A 630 6.25 3.57 -30.41
N VAL A 631 7.00 2.68 -31.04
CA VAL A 631 7.39 1.38 -30.44
C VAL A 631 7.96 1.62 -29.04
N GLY A 632 7.49 0.81 -28.09
CA GLY A 632 7.88 0.85 -26.70
C GLY A 632 7.11 1.84 -25.84
N ASN A 633 6.27 2.71 -26.42
CA ASN A 633 5.41 3.59 -25.61
C ASN A 633 4.43 2.77 -24.78
N LEU A 634 4.16 3.25 -23.56
CA LEU A 634 3.25 2.61 -22.61
C LEU A 634 1.90 3.32 -22.60
N ALA A 635 0.85 2.54 -22.41
CA ALA A 635 -0.51 3.03 -22.26
C ALA A 635 -1.30 2.15 -21.28
N THR A 636 -2.44 2.67 -20.84
CA THR A 636 -3.42 1.94 -20.03
C THR A 636 -4.72 1.83 -20.82
N ILE A 637 -5.31 0.65 -20.86
CA ILE A 637 -6.60 0.43 -21.53
C ILE A 637 -7.70 1.10 -20.71
N GLU A 638 -8.43 2.04 -21.31
CA GLU A 638 -9.60 2.69 -20.71
C GLU A 638 -10.89 1.91 -21.02
N HIS A 639 -10.99 1.32 -22.22
CA HIS A 639 -12.16 0.54 -22.63
C HIS A 639 -11.79 -0.44 -23.75
N ILE A 640 -12.32 -1.66 -23.70
CA ILE A 640 -12.25 -2.65 -24.78
C ILE A 640 -13.59 -2.67 -25.54
N HIS A 641 -13.56 -2.44 -26.86
CA HIS A 641 -14.78 -2.36 -27.68
C HIS A 641 -15.20 -3.74 -28.20
N GLU A 642 -16.49 -3.93 -28.48
CA GLU A 642 -17.03 -5.20 -28.99
C GLU A 642 -16.44 -5.61 -30.35
N ASP A 643 -15.96 -4.63 -31.14
CA ASP A 643 -15.34 -4.86 -32.45
C ASP A 643 -13.85 -5.25 -32.37
N GLY A 644 -13.28 -5.34 -31.16
CA GLY A 644 -11.86 -5.60 -30.91
C GLY A 644 -10.98 -4.35 -30.92
N GLY A 645 -11.57 -3.15 -31.05
CA GLY A 645 -10.87 -1.87 -30.87
C GLY A 645 -10.57 -1.58 -29.40
N LEU A 646 -9.61 -0.68 -29.16
CA LEU A 646 -9.21 -0.27 -27.81
C LEU A 646 -9.26 1.25 -27.65
N SER A 647 -9.83 1.75 -26.56
CA SER A 647 -9.57 3.11 -26.08
C SER A 647 -8.48 3.06 -25.03
N VAL A 648 -7.40 3.82 -25.24
CA VAL A 648 -6.19 3.75 -24.40
C VAL A 648 -5.71 5.14 -24.03
N LYS A 649 -5.18 5.26 -22.82
CA LYS A 649 -4.51 6.46 -22.32
C LYS A 649 -3.00 6.25 -22.33
N VAL A 650 -2.31 6.93 -23.23
CA VAL A 650 -0.84 6.88 -23.31
C VAL A 650 -0.25 7.67 -22.14
N ASP A 651 0.91 7.25 -21.65
CA ASP A 651 1.61 7.91 -20.55
C ASP A 651 1.94 9.40 -20.80
N SER A 652 1.99 9.82 -22.06
CA SER A 652 2.12 11.24 -22.41
C SER A 652 0.89 12.08 -22.01
N GLY A 653 -0.20 11.43 -21.59
CA GLY A 653 -1.48 12.03 -21.19
C GLY A 653 -2.53 12.07 -22.32
N LYS A 654 -2.19 11.57 -23.52
CA LYS A 654 -3.09 11.55 -24.68
C LYS A 654 -3.96 10.29 -24.65
N SER A 655 -5.28 10.46 -24.73
CA SER A 655 -6.21 9.34 -25.02
C SER A 655 -6.31 9.11 -26.53
N LEU A 656 -6.30 7.85 -26.93
CA LEU A 656 -6.32 7.38 -28.31
C LEU A 656 -7.38 6.29 -28.49
N GLN A 657 -7.98 6.24 -29.68
CA GLN A 657 -8.81 5.11 -30.10
C GLN A 657 -8.07 4.33 -31.17
N LEU A 658 -7.82 3.05 -30.88
CA LEU A 658 -7.16 2.11 -31.76
C LEU A 658 -8.22 1.29 -32.50
N THR A 659 -8.08 1.17 -33.81
CA THR A 659 -8.87 0.22 -34.60
C THR A 659 -8.49 -1.22 -34.23
N PRO A 660 -9.32 -2.23 -34.56
CA PRO A 660 -8.99 -3.64 -34.27
C PRO A 660 -7.62 -4.07 -34.83
N THR A 661 -7.24 -3.57 -36.02
CA THR A 661 -5.92 -3.85 -36.61
C THR A 661 -4.78 -3.16 -35.86
N GLN A 662 -5.01 -1.98 -35.28
CA GLN A 662 -4.01 -1.29 -34.46
C GLN A 662 -3.87 -1.93 -33.09
N ALA A 663 -4.99 -2.37 -32.49
CA ALA A 663 -5.05 -3.05 -31.21
C ALA A 663 -4.25 -4.36 -31.18
N GLN A 664 -4.02 -4.98 -32.34
CA GLN A 664 -3.18 -6.18 -32.48
C GLN A 664 -1.69 -5.94 -32.19
N HIS A 665 -1.19 -4.69 -32.26
CA HIS A 665 0.24 -4.36 -32.09
C HIS A 665 0.57 -3.91 -30.67
N VAL A 666 0.19 -4.73 -29.70
CA VAL A 666 0.39 -4.46 -28.26
C VAL A 666 0.92 -5.69 -27.52
N GLU A 667 1.64 -5.43 -26.43
CA GLU A 667 2.02 -6.44 -25.45
C GLU A 667 1.80 -5.90 -24.02
N TYR A 668 2.01 -6.73 -22.99
CA TYR A 668 1.87 -6.27 -21.60
C TYR A 668 2.98 -5.26 -21.26
N GLY A 669 2.59 -4.16 -20.61
CA GLY A 669 3.46 -3.02 -20.32
C GLY A 669 4.00 -2.96 -18.90
N TYR A 670 3.89 -4.05 -18.13
CA TYR A 670 4.33 -4.11 -16.73
C TYR A 670 5.86 -4.15 -16.59
N ALA A 671 6.48 -5.08 -17.32
CA ALA A 671 7.92 -5.31 -17.31
C ALA A 671 8.47 -5.21 -18.74
N VAL A 672 9.54 -4.43 -18.94
CA VAL A 672 10.07 -4.08 -20.26
C VAL A 672 11.57 -4.36 -20.37
N GLU A 673 12.03 -4.66 -21.58
CA GLU A 673 13.45 -4.86 -21.90
C GLU A 673 14.21 -3.54 -22.11
N SER A 674 13.50 -2.41 -22.20
CA SER A 674 14.11 -1.12 -22.50
C SER A 674 13.30 0.02 -21.92
N ILE A 675 14.00 0.93 -21.22
CA ILE A 675 13.42 2.17 -20.68
C ILE A 675 13.63 3.38 -21.59
N LYS A 676 14.08 3.14 -22.81
CA LYS A 676 14.41 4.20 -23.77
C LYS A 676 13.18 5.04 -24.10
N ARG A 677 13.26 6.35 -23.84
CA ARG A 677 12.22 7.34 -24.22
C ARG A 677 10.86 7.07 -23.58
N LEU A 678 10.82 6.39 -22.44
CA LEU A 678 9.60 6.22 -21.66
C LEU A 678 9.28 7.51 -20.88
N THR A 679 7.97 7.77 -20.70
CA THR A 679 7.48 8.87 -19.86
C THR A 679 6.87 8.27 -18.59
N VAL A 680 7.73 7.79 -17.70
CA VAL A 680 7.34 7.13 -16.46
C VAL A 680 7.76 7.95 -15.25
N ASP A 681 6.97 7.84 -14.18
CA ASP A 681 7.24 8.51 -12.90
C ASP A 681 8.12 7.65 -12.00
N ARG A 682 8.08 6.32 -12.22
CA ARG A 682 8.74 5.32 -11.39
C ARG A 682 9.35 4.20 -12.23
N VAL A 683 10.56 3.81 -11.88
CA VAL A 683 11.28 2.67 -12.48
C VAL A 683 11.72 1.73 -11.36
N ILE A 684 11.38 0.45 -11.52
CA ILE A 684 11.88 -0.63 -10.67
C ILE A 684 12.88 -1.41 -11.51
N LEU A 685 14.14 -1.45 -11.08
CA LEU A 685 15.18 -2.26 -11.71
C LEU A 685 15.18 -3.64 -11.04
N SER A 686 14.95 -4.71 -11.79
CA SER A 686 14.99 -6.09 -11.30
C SER A 686 16.05 -6.89 -12.06
N GLY A 687 16.82 -7.70 -11.33
CA GLY A 687 17.79 -8.63 -11.89
C GLY A 687 19.01 -8.84 -10.98
N GLU A 688 19.92 -9.71 -11.39
CA GLU A 688 21.16 -9.94 -10.64
C GLU A 688 22.08 -8.73 -10.64
N ALA A 689 22.89 -8.59 -9.58
CA ALA A 689 23.68 -7.39 -9.36
C ALA A 689 24.70 -7.18 -10.48
N GLU A 690 25.32 -8.27 -10.95
CA GLU A 690 26.23 -8.26 -12.10
C GLU A 690 25.51 -7.85 -13.39
N HIS A 691 24.31 -8.37 -13.62
CA HIS A 691 23.51 -8.03 -14.79
C HIS A 691 23.06 -6.57 -14.78
N ILE A 692 22.57 -6.05 -13.65
CA ILE A 692 22.18 -4.64 -13.50
C ILE A 692 23.40 -3.72 -13.69
N THR A 693 24.56 -4.10 -13.17
CA THR A 693 25.79 -3.28 -13.30
C THR A 693 26.33 -3.29 -14.73
N ALA A 694 26.18 -4.40 -15.46
CA ALA A 694 26.53 -4.51 -16.88
C ALA A 694 25.61 -3.68 -17.80
N GLN A 695 24.44 -3.24 -17.30
CA GLN A 695 23.43 -2.50 -18.04
C GLN A 695 23.69 -0.98 -18.12
N ARG A 696 24.95 -0.54 -18.16
CA ARG A 696 25.34 0.89 -18.24
C ARG A 696 24.58 1.68 -19.32
N LYS A 697 24.35 1.05 -20.48
CA LYS A 697 23.63 1.65 -21.60
C LYS A 697 22.15 1.90 -21.31
N VAL A 698 21.52 1.09 -20.45
CA VAL A 698 20.13 1.26 -20.04
C VAL A 698 20.03 2.26 -18.90
N LEU A 699 20.90 2.18 -17.90
CA LEU A 699 20.95 3.11 -16.77
C LEU A 699 21.16 4.55 -17.25
N SER A 700 22.01 4.75 -18.28
CA SER A 700 22.19 6.06 -18.90
C SER A 700 20.97 6.61 -19.66
N GLN A 701 19.97 5.77 -19.91
CA GLN A 701 18.71 6.12 -20.59
C GLN A 701 17.55 6.36 -19.62
N LEU A 702 17.78 6.32 -18.30
CA LEU A 702 16.77 6.62 -17.28
C LEU A 702 16.12 8.00 -17.54
N PRO A 703 14.78 8.13 -17.38
CA PRO A 703 14.08 9.41 -17.54
C PRO A 703 14.65 10.49 -16.61
N ALA A 704 14.91 11.70 -17.13
CA ALA A 704 15.50 12.78 -16.32
C ALA A 704 14.59 13.24 -15.18
N LYS A 705 13.27 13.11 -15.36
CA LYS A 705 12.24 13.52 -14.40
C LYS A 705 11.66 12.32 -13.67
N LEU A 706 12.51 11.34 -13.35
CA LEU A 706 12.09 10.19 -12.57
C LEU A 706 11.91 10.59 -11.11
N TYR A 707 10.76 10.26 -10.53
CA TYR A 707 10.47 10.53 -9.12
C TYR A 707 10.91 9.38 -8.23
N GLU A 708 10.90 8.15 -8.75
CA GLU A 708 11.26 6.97 -7.99
C GLU A 708 12.08 5.99 -8.85
N LEU A 709 13.28 5.64 -8.36
CA LEU A 709 14.15 4.58 -8.89
C LEU A 709 14.48 3.54 -7.81
N THR A 710 13.95 2.32 -7.85
CA THR A 710 14.24 1.30 -6.84
C THR A 710 14.96 0.12 -7.50
N VAL A 711 15.92 -0.49 -6.80
CA VAL A 711 16.72 -1.62 -7.30
C VAL A 711 16.42 -2.86 -6.46
N TYR A 712 16.12 -3.96 -7.12
CA TYR A 712 15.90 -5.29 -6.54
C TYR A 712 16.91 -6.25 -7.15
N THR A 713 17.66 -6.98 -6.31
CA THR A 713 18.69 -7.92 -6.76
C THR A 713 18.84 -9.15 -5.84
N SER A 714 19.38 -10.28 -6.31
CA SER A 714 19.49 -11.50 -5.48
C SER A 714 20.82 -12.26 -5.53
N ASP A 715 21.93 -11.59 -5.82
CA ASP A 715 23.28 -12.17 -5.72
C ASP A 715 24.13 -11.39 -4.72
N GLY A 716 24.82 -12.12 -3.85
CA GLY A 716 25.49 -11.64 -2.64
C GLY A 716 26.30 -10.35 -2.78
N TYR A 717 25.70 -9.22 -2.40
CA TYR A 717 26.45 -8.03 -2.02
C TYR A 717 27.13 -8.30 -0.67
N GLN A 718 28.42 -8.68 -0.68
CA GLN A 718 29.24 -8.64 0.53
C GLN A 718 29.51 -7.17 0.92
N PRO A 719 29.10 -6.73 2.13
CA PRO A 719 29.36 -5.36 2.56
C PRO A 719 30.83 -5.24 2.99
N GLY A 720 31.69 -4.82 2.05
CA GLY A 720 33.04 -4.34 2.34
C GLY A 720 34.17 -4.98 1.53
N ALA A 721 34.49 -4.42 0.35
CA ALA A 721 35.84 -4.50 -0.21
C ALA A 721 36.07 -3.35 -1.21
N PRO A 722 37.11 -2.51 -1.03
CA PRO A 722 37.65 -1.68 -2.08
C PRO A 722 38.73 -2.42 -2.90
N GLU A 723 38.70 -2.19 -4.22
CA GLU A 723 39.71 -2.36 -5.27
C GLU A 723 40.21 -3.73 -5.77
N LEU A 724 40.35 -3.76 -7.11
CA LEU A 724 41.01 -4.73 -7.98
C LEU A 724 42.52 -4.91 -7.67
N VAL A 725 43.02 -6.14 -7.45
CA VAL A 725 44.36 -6.63 -7.92
C VAL A 725 44.36 -8.17 -8.03
N VAL A 726 45.03 -8.69 -9.07
CA VAL A 726 45.26 -10.10 -9.44
C VAL A 726 46.32 -10.81 -8.55
N GLN A 727 46.25 -12.16 -8.47
CA GLN A 727 47.15 -13.16 -7.82
C GLN A 727 46.81 -13.40 -6.33
N LYS A 728 46.57 -14.61 -5.81
CA LYS A 728 47.27 -15.90 -5.97
C LYS A 728 46.39 -17.11 -5.54
N GLU A 729 46.88 -18.31 -5.83
CA GLU A 729 46.25 -19.65 -5.80
C GLU A 729 45.49 -20.08 -4.52
N PHE A 730 44.51 -20.95 -4.76
CA PHE A 730 43.75 -21.77 -3.81
C PHE A 730 44.67 -22.77 -3.08
N ASP A 731 44.58 -22.83 -1.74
CA ASP A 731 44.98 -23.96 -0.91
C ASP A 731 43.69 -24.62 -0.42
N GLY A 732 43.48 -25.87 -0.83
CA GLY A 732 42.35 -26.68 -0.42
C GLY A 732 42.66 -27.42 0.88
N SER A 733 41.84 -27.20 1.91
CA SER A 733 41.59 -28.23 2.92
C SER A 733 40.36 -27.89 3.78
N ALA A 734 39.71 -28.98 4.22
CA ALA A 734 38.63 -29.08 5.21
C ALA A 734 37.18 -28.90 4.71
N VAL A 735 36.72 -29.88 3.92
CA VAL A 735 35.32 -30.33 3.97
C VAL A 735 35.18 -31.27 5.18
N ALA A 736 34.26 -30.97 6.09
CA ALA A 736 33.74 -31.93 7.06
C ALA A 736 32.31 -32.28 6.64
N GLU A 737 32.12 -33.54 6.24
CA GLU A 737 30.84 -34.12 5.83
C GLU A 737 29.85 -34.19 7.00
N ILE A 738 28.59 -33.84 6.75
CA ILE A 738 27.44 -34.16 7.61
C ILE A 738 26.57 -35.16 6.83
N PRO A 739 26.24 -36.34 7.38
CA PRO A 739 25.52 -37.38 6.64
C PRO A 739 24.01 -37.10 6.54
N MET A 740 23.46 -37.34 5.35
CA MET A 740 22.01 -37.33 5.08
C MET A 740 21.38 -38.70 5.39
N PRO A 741 20.15 -38.77 5.93
CA PRO A 741 19.43 -40.03 6.16
C PRO A 741 18.78 -40.58 4.89
N GLU A 742 18.74 -41.91 4.80
CA GLU A 742 18.21 -42.70 3.68
C GLU A 742 16.72 -42.45 3.40
N ILE A 743 16.39 -42.20 2.12
CA ILE A 743 15.03 -42.26 1.59
C ILE A 743 15.01 -43.38 0.56
N ASP A 744 14.27 -44.45 0.85
CA ASP A 744 13.99 -45.54 -0.08
C ASP A 744 13.01 -45.06 -1.17
N ALA A 745 13.46 -45.08 -2.43
CA ALA A 745 12.62 -44.90 -3.61
C ALA A 745 12.90 -46.02 -4.64
N PRO A 746 11.87 -46.51 -5.35
CA PRO A 746 11.95 -47.76 -6.10
C PRO A 746 12.77 -47.63 -7.40
N SER A 747 13.52 -48.69 -7.68
CA SER A 747 14.45 -48.86 -8.78
C SER A 747 13.81 -48.77 -10.17
N ILE A 748 14.33 -47.89 -11.02
CA ILE A 748 14.23 -48.00 -12.49
C ILE A 748 15.68 -48.02 -13.01
N ALA A 749 16.09 -49.17 -13.57
CA ALA A 749 17.42 -49.37 -14.10
C ALA A 749 17.52 -48.83 -15.52
N PHE A 750 18.53 -48.00 -15.79
CA PHE A 750 19.06 -47.79 -17.13
C PHE A 750 20.59 -47.89 -17.09
N ASP A 751 21.10 -48.88 -17.82
CA ASP A 751 22.51 -49.12 -18.07
C ASP A 751 23.15 -47.98 -18.87
N GLY A 752 24.37 -47.61 -18.48
CA GLY A 752 25.41 -47.30 -19.45
C GLY A 752 25.87 -45.84 -19.55
N TYR A 753 27.08 -45.65 -19.03
CA TYR A 753 28.10 -44.64 -19.36
C TYR A 753 28.19 -43.36 -18.51
N ALA A 754 29.34 -43.33 -17.84
CA ALA A 754 29.87 -42.37 -16.89
C ALA A 754 30.53 -41.18 -17.57
N ILE A 755 30.49 -40.02 -16.91
CA ILE A 755 31.58 -39.04 -16.91
C ILE A 755 31.81 -38.62 -15.45
N GLU A 756 33.07 -38.77 -15.03
CA GLU A 756 33.64 -38.39 -13.74
C GLU A 756 33.66 -36.86 -13.54
N LEU A 757 33.60 -36.48 -12.26
CA LEU A 757 33.40 -35.14 -11.69
C LEU A 757 34.41 -34.06 -12.11
#